data_AF-A0A5N6S8B4-F1
#
_entry.id   AF-A0A5N6S8B4-F1
#
_cell.length_a   1.000
_cell.length_b   1.000
_cell.length_c   1.000
_cell.angle_alpha   90.00
_cell.angle_beta   90.00
_cell.angle_gamma   90.00
#
_symmetry.space_group_name_H-M   'P 1'
#
loop_
_entity.id
_entity.type
_entity.pdbx_description
1 polymer ?
#
loop_
_entity_poly.entity_id
_entity_poly.type
_entity_poly.pdbx_seq_one_letter_code
_entity_poly.pdbx_strand_id
1 'polypeptide(L)'
;MTSGGNSTSLPSGMLPSVIEDLIPGFGFFSHLVSLFFDIDISSHLGISVAVLAFLSFALPACWNRTIFLFLYFATSTEIWSHNKLYPSAMRWISLQPALNRTRQLVAGTRSSLSTPWDGEDGKADDEKDVPTDNQLYNQNPREFLYKRKCRHHLGTLRCTPSQDKIHFFTYKGSWVALYRQPYKETGSPWFANMERLYFYAVPWKRHVLDDLINEIHKTPVNGDPKQVAVYEGFKVGSSFQWMQVASKQPRFLSTVALDQGKKRAVVEDLKEFLNPRTYDWYRPRGLPYRRGYLIHGPPGTGKSSLSLALASSSYLDIYALSLSAVGLDETILATLFRDLPTHCIVLLEDIDEAGIKKRSSDSPPSGKPDHNGVGRNLWSAGSVTLSAVLNAIDGVAAQENRLLIMTTNHPERLDPALLRPGRVDMKINMGPVQRQEARQIFLMVYLQPTKTDFMEITPLSIPANPDWRLEDIDNLSTAFASEIPSGRFTAAELQRYLLQYKHDPSAAVRNVKRLLFGLECDTDLSAFRVTESSHQLRFHDTACCIRVSAHIFLWDLPEPCILLIQRALCDSKPGFWEVPAGSCEEQDKTPRDALEREVREETGLQLSRVIDALPIQTWTRSKEGEQHEWVGLPYIIGVSELEPSISHENRQGGSGRPLKWKDVIQLNPKEHQDFAWATEDEVRRDKYKMFGNHKETILEAFATVTQNCSV
;
A
#
# COMPACT_ATOMS: atom_id res chain seq x y z
N MET A 1 82.86 -8.92 -72.90
CA MET A 1 81.73 -8.52 -73.77
C MET A 1 80.48 -9.21 -73.23
N THR A 2 79.72 -8.58 -72.32
CA THR A 2 78.53 -7.71 -72.57
C THR A 2 77.41 -8.46 -73.27
N SER A 3 76.27 -8.74 -72.66
CA SER A 3 75.05 -7.89 -72.57
C SER A 3 73.89 -8.87 -72.29
N GLY A 4 72.79 -8.65 -71.58
CA GLY A 4 72.12 -7.48 -70.99
C GLY A 4 70.66 -7.93 -70.75
N GLY A 5 70.20 -7.93 -69.50
CA GLY A 5 68.83 -8.34 -69.11
C GLY A 5 67.93 -7.12 -68.89
N ASN A 6 66.78 -7.10 -69.55
CA ASN A 6 65.78 -6.03 -69.44
C ASN A 6 64.89 -6.22 -68.20
N SER A 7 64.99 -5.30 -67.24
CA SER A 7 64.04 -5.09 -66.15
C SER A 7 62.88 -4.19 -66.60
N THR A 8 61.64 -4.67 -66.45
CA THR A 8 60.40 -3.91 -66.60
C THR A 8 60.20 -2.99 -65.39
N SER A 9 60.31 -1.68 -65.61
CA SER A 9 60.01 -0.64 -64.63
C SER A 9 58.50 -0.39 -64.52
N LEU A 10 57.97 -0.50 -63.30
CA LEU A 10 56.66 0.02 -62.90
C LEU A 10 56.71 1.57 -62.91
N PRO A 11 55.62 2.28 -63.29
CA PRO A 11 55.62 3.73 -63.40
C PRO A 11 55.66 4.37 -62.00
N SER A 12 56.83 4.92 -61.66
CA SER A 12 57.18 5.55 -60.37
C SER A 12 56.56 6.94 -60.17
N GLY A 13 55.27 7.13 -60.51
CA GLY A 13 54.62 8.45 -60.54
C GLY A 13 53.24 8.59 -59.88
N MET A 14 52.54 7.50 -59.52
CA MET A 14 51.13 7.60 -59.05
C MET A 14 50.91 7.43 -57.55
N LEU A 15 51.82 6.81 -56.79
CA LEU A 15 51.67 6.67 -55.33
C LEU A 15 51.89 7.98 -54.53
N PRO A 16 52.85 8.86 -54.88
CA PRO A 16 53.08 10.08 -54.14
C PRO A 16 51.94 11.10 -54.27
N SER A 17 51.26 11.15 -55.41
CA SER A 17 50.21 12.14 -55.68
C SER A 17 48.94 11.90 -54.86
N VAL A 18 48.55 10.64 -54.67
CA VAL A 18 47.35 10.28 -53.88
C VAL A 18 47.56 10.57 -52.39
N ILE A 19 48.80 10.48 -51.90
CA ILE A 19 49.15 10.75 -50.50
C ILE A 19 49.28 12.25 -50.24
N GLU A 20 49.76 13.03 -51.22
CA GLU A 20 49.80 14.50 -51.17
C GLU A 20 48.39 15.11 -51.08
N ASP A 21 47.41 14.53 -51.79
CA ASP A 21 46.01 14.95 -51.72
C ASP A 21 45.37 14.65 -50.35
N LEU A 22 45.84 13.62 -49.64
CA LEU A 22 45.33 13.21 -48.33
C LEU A 22 46.00 13.98 -47.17
N ILE A 23 47.28 14.32 -47.32
CA ILE A 23 48.08 15.08 -46.34
C ILE A 23 48.90 16.14 -47.12
N PRO A 24 48.41 17.38 -47.23
CA PRO A 24 49.11 18.44 -47.97
C PRO A 24 50.48 18.74 -47.36
N GLY A 25 51.55 18.70 -48.17
CA GLY A 25 52.93 18.93 -47.74
C GLY A 25 53.70 17.64 -47.39
N PHE A 26 53.11 16.47 -47.56
CA PHE A 26 53.74 15.18 -47.30
C PHE A 26 54.97 14.93 -48.19
N GLY A 27 54.95 15.37 -49.44
CA GLY A 27 56.02 15.20 -50.42
C GLY A 27 57.26 15.98 -50.04
N PHE A 28 57.09 17.19 -49.50
CA PHE A 28 58.20 17.98 -48.95
C PHE A 28 58.81 17.30 -47.72
N PHE A 29 57.97 16.82 -46.80
CA PHE A 29 58.42 16.12 -45.59
C PHE A 29 59.11 14.78 -45.89
N SER A 30 58.54 13.98 -46.79
CA SER A 30 59.10 12.71 -47.26
C SER A 30 60.47 12.92 -47.91
N HIS A 31 60.62 13.98 -48.71
CA HIS A 31 61.90 14.31 -49.34
C HIS A 31 62.96 14.75 -48.32
N LEU A 32 62.55 15.52 -47.30
CA LEU A 32 63.42 16.02 -46.24
C LEU A 32 63.91 14.88 -45.33
N VAL A 33 63.04 13.94 -44.97
CA VAL A 33 63.46 12.77 -44.18
C VAL A 33 64.32 11.80 -44.99
N SER A 34 64.01 11.60 -46.28
CA SER A 34 64.88 10.82 -47.17
C SER A 34 66.29 11.41 -47.26
N LEU A 35 66.40 12.74 -47.33
CA LEU A 35 67.70 13.45 -47.37
C LEU A 35 68.53 13.32 -46.09
N PHE A 36 67.90 13.25 -44.92
CA PHE A 36 68.62 13.18 -43.64
C PHE A 36 68.85 11.77 -43.12
N PHE A 37 68.02 10.80 -43.50
CA PHE A 37 68.02 9.45 -42.92
C PHE A 37 68.13 8.33 -43.95
N ASP A 38 68.18 8.61 -45.26
CA ASP A 38 68.28 7.63 -46.35
C ASP A 38 67.15 6.57 -46.35
N ILE A 39 65.98 6.92 -45.80
CA ILE A 39 64.80 6.05 -45.71
C ILE A 39 63.64 6.64 -46.51
N ASP A 40 63.10 5.87 -47.45
CA ASP A 40 61.93 6.26 -48.25
C ASP A 40 60.61 5.98 -47.50
N ILE A 41 60.13 6.98 -46.75
CA ILE A 41 58.91 6.93 -45.92
C ILE A 41 57.68 6.50 -46.71
N SER A 42 57.60 6.85 -47.99
CA SER A 42 56.43 6.59 -48.83
C SER A 42 56.09 5.10 -48.92
N SER A 43 57.11 4.25 -48.98
CA SER A 43 56.98 2.79 -49.00
C SER A 43 56.55 2.21 -47.64
N HIS A 44 57.00 2.82 -46.54
CA HIS A 44 56.68 2.41 -45.18
C HIS A 44 55.33 2.91 -44.67
N LEU A 45 54.81 4.02 -45.21
CA LEU A 45 53.49 4.55 -44.85
C LEU A 45 52.38 3.60 -45.31
N GLY A 46 52.45 3.08 -46.54
CA GLY A 46 51.48 2.11 -47.04
C GLY A 46 51.45 0.82 -46.20
N ILE A 47 52.63 0.33 -45.80
CA ILE A 47 52.75 -0.84 -44.90
C ILE A 47 52.19 -0.49 -43.51
N SER A 48 52.48 0.70 -42.98
CA SER A 48 51.99 1.12 -41.67
C SER A 48 50.47 1.29 -41.63
N VAL A 49 49.87 1.84 -42.70
CA VAL A 49 48.42 1.93 -42.86
C VAL A 49 47.80 0.55 -43.01
N ALA A 50 48.41 -0.36 -43.78
CA ALA A 50 47.94 -1.74 -43.90
C ALA A 50 48.04 -2.50 -42.57
N VAL A 51 49.12 -2.32 -41.80
CA VAL A 51 49.30 -2.90 -40.46
C VAL A 51 48.31 -2.29 -39.48
N LEU A 52 48.09 -0.98 -39.50
CA LEU A 52 47.08 -0.32 -38.67
C LEU A 52 45.67 -0.80 -39.03
N ALA A 53 45.34 -0.93 -40.31
CA ALA A 53 44.06 -1.49 -40.77
C ALA A 53 43.91 -2.95 -40.34
N PHE A 54 44.97 -3.75 -40.43
CA PHE A 54 44.97 -5.13 -39.96
C PHE A 54 44.77 -5.21 -38.44
N LEU A 55 45.50 -4.42 -37.66
CA LEU A 55 45.38 -4.38 -36.20
C LEU A 55 44.03 -3.82 -35.72
N SER A 56 43.44 -2.87 -36.43
CA SER A 56 42.16 -2.23 -36.06
C SER A 56 40.93 -3.00 -36.52
N PHE A 57 40.97 -3.68 -37.68
CA PHE A 57 39.80 -4.34 -38.26
C PHE A 57 39.95 -5.86 -38.38
N ALA A 58 41.05 -6.35 -38.97
CA ALA A 58 41.22 -7.78 -39.23
C ALA A 58 41.51 -8.59 -37.96
N LEU A 59 42.37 -8.09 -37.08
CA LEU A 59 42.78 -8.77 -35.86
C LEU A 59 41.61 -8.96 -34.88
N PRO A 60 40.75 -7.96 -34.59
CA PRO A 60 39.55 -8.18 -33.79
C PRO A 60 38.55 -9.16 -34.45
N ALA A 61 38.40 -9.11 -35.78
CA ALA A 61 37.52 -10.02 -36.49
C ALA A 61 38.03 -11.48 -36.45
N CYS A 62 39.33 -11.69 -36.65
CA CYS A 62 39.98 -12.98 -36.49
C CYS A 62 39.83 -13.49 -35.05
N TRP A 63 40.11 -12.64 -34.06
CA TRP A 63 39.97 -12.98 -32.64
C TRP A 63 38.55 -13.42 -32.29
N ASN A 64 37.53 -12.67 -32.73
CA ASN A 64 36.13 -13.04 -32.51
C ASN A 64 35.78 -14.39 -33.15
N ARG A 65 36.19 -14.63 -34.40
CA ARG A 65 35.97 -15.92 -35.07
C ARG A 65 36.64 -17.08 -34.34
N THR A 66 37.87 -16.87 -33.86
CA THR A 66 38.59 -17.88 -33.09
C THR A 66 37.87 -18.19 -31.77
N ILE A 67 37.37 -17.17 -31.04
CA ILE A 67 36.57 -17.39 -29.83
C ILE A 67 35.31 -18.20 -30.14
N PHE A 68 34.53 -17.82 -31.15
CA PHE A 68 33.33 -18.57 -31.52
C PHE A 68 33.63 -20.02 -31.90
N LEU A 69 34.76 -20.27 -32.57
CA LEU A 69 35.23 -21.61 -32.87
C LEU A 69 35.54 -22.40 -31.59
N PHE A 70 36.18 -21.79 -30.58
CA PHE A 70 36.38 -22.43 -29.28
C PHE A 70 35.08 -22.67 -28.52
N LEU A 71 34.14 -21.72 -28.56
CA LEU A 71 32.82 -21.86 -27.94
C LEU A 71 31.96 -22.94 -28.61
N TYR A 72 32.14 -23.18 -29.91
CA TYR A 72 31.47 -24.27 -30.61
C TYR A 72 31.81 -25.65 -30.02
N PHE A 73 33.05 -25.82 -29.57
CA PHE A 73 33.47 -27.05 -28.90
C PHE A 73 33.15 -27.06 -27.41
N ALA A 74 32.84 -25.92 -26.80
CA ALA A 74 32.55 -25.77 -25.37
C ALA A 74 31.21 -26.43 -24.98
N THR A 75 31.10 -26.88 -23.74
CA THR A 75 29.79 -27.23 -23.16
C THR A 75 29.08 -25.94 -22.80
N SER A 76 27.81 -25.80 -23.17
CA SER A 76 27.01 -24.62 -22.86
C SER A 76 25.74 -24.96 -22.06
N THR A 77 25.25 -23.98 -21.33
CA THR A 77 23.92 -24.00 -20.69
C THR A 77 23.25 -22.68 -20.97
N GLU A 78 21.98 -22.73 -21.37
CA GLU A 78 21.20 -21.54 -21.71
C GLU A 78 20.08 -21.27 -20.69
N ILE A 79 19.87 -20.00 -20.37
CA ILE A 79 18.78 -19.53 -19.53
C ILE A 79 18.02 -18.45 -20.30
N TRP A 80 16.72 -18.67 -20.49
CA TRP A 80 15.84 -17.78 -21.22
C TRP A 80 15.26 -16.69 -20.32
N SER A 81 15.02 -15.49 -20.84
CA SER A 81 14.48 -14.35 -20.07
C SER A 81 13.15 -14.62 -19.36
N HIS A 82 12.29 -15.48 -19.92
CA HIS A 82 11.01 -15.84 -19.31
C HIS A 82 11.12 -17.00 -18.30
N ASN A 83 12.31 -17.58 -18.11
CA ASN A 83 12.51 -18.69 -17.18
C ASN A 83 12.55 -18.16 -15.73
N LYS A 84 11.96 -18.88 -14.77
CA LYS A 84 12.02 -18.54 -13.34
C LYS A 84 13.45 -18.45 -12.79
N LEU A 85 14.40 -19.16 -13.40
CA LEU A 85 15.82 -19.14 -13.04
C LEU A 85 16.54 -17.88 -13.53
N TYR A 86 16.02 -17.24 -14.58
CA TYR A 86 16.63 -16.05 -15.15
C TYR A 86 16.84 -15.00 -14.08
N PRO A 87 15.81 -14.54 -13.33
CA PRO A 87 15.92 -13.67 -12.16
C PRO A 87 17.10 -13.96 -11.21
N SER A 88 17.29 -15.23 -10.87
CA SER A 88 18.37 -15.65 -9.96
C SER A 88 19.73 -15.50 -10.62
N ALA A 89 19.82 -15.79 -11.91
CA ALA A 89 21.05 -15.75 -12.68
C ALA A 89 21.64 -14.35 -12.73
N MET A 90 20.86 -13.31 -13.03
CA MET A 90 21.45 -11.95 -13.02
C MET A 90 21.67 -11.39 -11.63
N ARG A 91 20.88 -11.77 -10.63
CA ARG A 91 21.23 -11.42 -9.24
C ARG A 91 22.60 -12.00 -8.91
N TRP A 92 22.81 -13.29 -9.17
CA TRP A 92 24.11 -13.94 -8.98
C TRP A 92 25.21 -13.25 -9.79
N ILE A 93 25.01 -12.98 -11.10
CA ILE A 93 25.96 -12.27 -11.96
C ILE A 93 26.36 -10.91 -11.37
N SER A 94 25.38 -10.15 -10.85
CA SER A 94 25.63 -8.83 -10.26
C SER A 94 26.40 -8.89 -8.93
N LEU A 95 26.39 -10.04 -8.25
CA LEU A 95 27.15 -10.27 -7.01
C LEU A 95 28.57 -10.75 -7.29
N GLN A 96 28.85 -11.28 -8.48
CA GLN A 96 30.17 -11.84 -8.80
C GLN A 96 31.23 -10.73 -9.02
N PRO A 97 32.27 -10.65 -8.17
CA PRO A 97 33.29 -9.61 -8.30
C PRO A 97 34.07 -9.65 -9.62
N ALA A 98 34.28 -10.86 -10.16
CA ALA A 98 34.99 -11.05 -11.43
C ALA A 98 34.23 -10.48 -12.63
N LEU A 99 32.90 -10.54 -12.60
CA LEU A 99 32.02 -10.03 -13.66
C LEU A 99 31.78 -8.51 -13.55
N ASN A 100 31.81 -7.97 -12.33
CA ASN A 100 31.70 -6.53 -12.08
C ASN A 100 32.97 -5.72 -12.43
N ARG A 101 34.10 -6.38 -12.65
CA ARG A 101 35.36 -5.74 -13.10
C ARG A 101 35.52 -5.70 -14.62
N THR A 102 34.47 -6.05 -15.37
CA THR A 102 34.51 -6.04 -16.84
C THR A 102 34.57 -4.60 -17.37
N ARG A 103 35.19 -4.43 -18.56
CA ARG A 103 35.39 -3.09 -19.18
C ARG A 103 34.09 -2.43 -19.63
N GLN A 104 33.01 -3.20 -19.75
CA GLN A 104 31.71 -2.71 -20.21
C GLN A 104 30.61 -3.29 -19.35
N LEU A 105 29.89 -2.39 -18.68
CA LEU A 105 28.83 -2.71 -17.74
C LEU A 105 27.53 -2.06 -18.22
N VAL A 106 26.42 -2.75 -17.98
CA VAL A 106 25.07 -2.21 -18.04
C VAL A 106 24.67 -1.90 -16.61
N ALA A 107 24.44 -0.62 -16.34
CA ALA A 107 23.87 -0.16 -15.10
C ALA A 107 22.34 -0.24 -15.19
N GLY A 108 21.72 -0.88 -14.20
CA GLY A 108 20.27 -0.91 -14.02
C GLY A 108 19.89 -0.21 -12.72
N THR A 109 18.84 0.61 -12.78
CA THR A 109 18.13 1.14 -11.60
C THR A 109 16.74 0.51 -11.54
N ARG A 110 16.06 0.62 -10.38
CA ARG A 110 14.66 0.19 -10.23
C ARG A 110 13.79 0.99 -11.21
N SER A 111 13.37 0.39 -12.33
CA SER A 111 12.36 0.99 -13.20
C SER A 111 10.98 0.45 -12.87
N SER A 112 9.97 1.32 -12.82
CA SER A 112 8.58 1.02 -12.44
C SER A 112 7.85 0.05 -13.36
N LEU A 113 8.44 -0.36 -14.48
CA LEU A 113 8.03 -1.56 -15.21
C LEU A 113 9.00 -2.67 -14.86
N SER A 114 8.50 -3.60 -14.05
CA SER A 114 9.14 -4.81 -13.54
C SER A 114 10.15 -5.39 -14.53
N THR A 115 11.44 -5.18 -14.28
CA THR A 115 12.37 -6.18 -14.76
C THR A 115 12.20 -7.41 -13.85
N PRO A 116 12.21 -8.65 -14.38
CA PRO A 116 12.03 -9.87 -13.57
C PRO A 116 13.00 -10.03 -12.38
N TRP A 117 13.97 -9.13 -12.24
CA TRP A 117 15.04 -9.05 -11.25
C TRP A 117 14.67 -8.35 -9.95
N ASP A 118 13.54 -7.64 -9.93
CA ASP A 118 13.20 -6.67 -8.90
C ASP A 118 12.52 -7.34 -7.69
N GLY A 119 13.28 -8.14 -6.94
CA GLY A 119 12.93 -8.44 -5.55
C GLY A 119 12.97 -7.17 -4.69
N GLU A 120 12.09 -7.05 -3.69
CA GLU A 120 12.06 -5.92 -2.73
C GLU A 120 13.28 -5.90 -1.77
N ASP A 121 14.51 -6.09 -2.27
CA ASP A 121 15.72 -6.04 -1.46
C ASP A 121 15.90 -4.67 -0.77
N GLY A 122 15.33 -3.60 -1.33
CA GLY A 122 15.41 -2.25 -0.75
C GLY A 122 14.70 -2.10 0.61
N LYS A 123 13.80 -3.02 1.01
CA LYS A 123 13.16 -2.96 2.34
C LYS A 123 13.99 -3.61 3.44
N ALA A 124 14.84 -4.59 3.11
CA ALA A 124 15.67 -5.28 4.08
C ALA A 124 16.80 -4.40 4.64
N ASP A 125 17.27 -3.44 3.84
CA ASP A 125 18.22 -2.42 4.27
C ASP A 125 17.52 -1.30 5.08
N ASP A 126 16.30 -0.88 4.68
CA ASP A 126 15.51 0.13 5.41
C ASP A 126 15.11 -0.31 6.84
N GLU A 127 14.91 -1.62 7.08
CA GLU A 127 14.53 -2.14 8.42
C GLU A 127 15.66 -2.13 9.45
N LYS A 128 16.92 -2.21 9.00
CA LYS A 128 18.09 -2.19 9.91
C LYS A 128 18.42 -0.78 10.40
N ASP A 129 17.99 0.25 9.67
CA ASP A 129 18.32 1.65 9.93
C ASP A 129 17.20 2.45 10.63
N VAL A 130 16.04 1.83 10.93
CA VAL A 130 14.85 2.53 11.52
C VAL A 130 15.16 3.40 12.75
N PRO A 131 15.98 2.96 13.74
CA PRO A 131 16.32 3.81 14.89
C PRO A 131 17.14 5.04 14.48
N THR A 132 18.09 4.87 13.55
CA THR A 132 18.94 5.93 12.99
C THR A 132 18.13 6.89 12.14
N ASP A 133 17.20 6.38 11.35
CA ASP A 133 16.30 7.14 10.49
C ASP A 133 15.31 7.98 11.29
N ASN A 134 14.77 7.47 12.40
CA ASN A 134 13.92 8.25 13.30
C ASN A 134 14.69 9.41 13.95
N GLN A 135 15.94 9.18 14.36
CA GLN A 135 16.80 10.24 14.90
C GLN A 135 17.13 11.31 13.84
N LEU A 136 17.48 10.89 12.63
CA LEU A 136 17.75 11.79 11.50
C LEU A 136 16.50 12.58 11.08
N TYR A 137 15.32 11.94 11.09
CA TYR A 137 14.05 12.61 10.82
C TYR A 137 13.75 13.67 11.88
N ASN A 138 13.91 13.33 13.17
CA ASN A 138 13.69 14.27 14.27
C ASN A 138 14.66 15.45 14.25
N GLN A 139 15.88 15.27 13.73
CA GLN A 139 16.87 16.35 13.56
C GLN A 139 16.54 17.27 12.37
N ASN A 140 16.26 16.71 11.18
CA ASN A 140 15.93 17.50 9.99
C ASN A 140 14.96 16.75 9.06
N PRO A 141 13.64 16.92 9.24
CA PRO A 141 12.63 16.20 8.46
C PRO A 141 12.73 16.45 6.96
N ARG A 142 13.01 17.69 6.54
CA ARG A 142 13.08 18.06 5.11
C ARG A 142 14.26 17.39 4.43
N GLU A 143 15.41 17.41 5.08
CA GLU A 143 16.62 16.79 4.54
C GLU A 143 16.50 15.27 4.53
N PHE A 144 15.94 14.67 5.59
CA PHE A 144 15.63 13.24 5.60
C PHE A 144 14.70 12.87 4.44
N LEU A 145 13.58 13.59 4.26
CA LEU A 145 12.63 13.32 3.18
C LEU A 145 13.25 13.53 1.80
N TYR A 146 14.10 14.56 1.64
CA TYR A 146 14.84 14.80 0.39
C TYR A 146 15.82 13.66 0.10
N LYS A 147 16.64 13.27 1.07
CA LYS A 147 17.57 12.13 0.97
C LYS A 147 16.83 10.83 0.68
N ARG A 148 15.71 10.58 1.35
CA ARG A 148 14.85 9.40 1.15
C ARG A 148 14.21 9.41 -0.24
N LYS A 149 13.72 10.56 -0.71
CA LYS A 149 13.22 10.73 -2.09
C LYS A 149 14.31 10.41 -3.10
N CYS A 150 15.53 10.94 -2.94
CA CYS A 150 16.67 10.63 -3.80
C CYS A 150 17.03 9.13 -3.76
N ARG A 151 17.07 8.51 -2.57
CA ARG A 151 17.36 7.08 -2.38
C ARG A 151 16.34 6.18 -3.09
N HIS A 152 15.05 6.51 -2.98
CA HIS A 152 13.98 5.74 -3.64
C HIS A 152 13.87 5.99 -5.15
N HIS A 153 14.18 7.20 -5.64
CA HIS A 153 14.14 7.52 -7.07
C HIS A 153 15.28 6.89 -7.86
N LEU A 154 16.46 6.75 -7.24
CA LEU A 154 17.64 6.15 -7.87
C LEU A 154 17.67 4.62 -7.73
N GLY A 155 17.01 4.07 -6.70
CA GLY A 155 17.07 2.64 -6.38
C GLY A 155 18.50 2.18 -6.05
N THR A 156 18.66 0.91 -5.69
CA THR A 156 19.99 0.30 -5.61
C THR A 156 20.53 0.11 -7.03
N LEU A 157 21.58 0.85 -7.36
CA LEU A 157 22.31 0.70 -8.61
C LEU A 157 22.95 -0.69 -8.66
N ARG A 158 22.61 -1.48 -9.68
CA ARG A 158 23.27 -2.76 -9.95
C ARG A 158 23.95 -2.69 -11.30
N CYS A 159 25.19 -3.14 -11.33
CA CYS A 159 25.96 -3.26 -12.56
C CYS A 159 26.00 -4.73 -12.98
N THR A 160 25.81 -4.98 -14.27
CA THR A 160 25.95 -6.31 -14.88
C THR A 160 26.82 -6.20 -16.12
N PRO A 161 27.51 -7.27 -16.56
CA PRO A 161 28.33 -7.24 -17.77
C PRO A 161 27.49 -6.90 -19.02
N SER A 162 28.03 -6.13 -19.98
CA SER A 162 27.24 -5.67 -21.14
C SER A 162 26.63 -6.79 -22.02
N GLN A 163 25.53 -6.47 -22.70
CA GLN A 163 24.93 -7.33 -23.73
C GLN A 163 25.83 -7.48 -24.96
N ASP A 164 25.58 -8.56 -25.72
CA ASP A 164 26.21 -8.90 -27.00
C ASP A 164 27.75 -9.00 -26.97
N LYS A 165 28.30 -9.29 -25.79
CA LYS A 165 29.72 -9.58 -25.59
C LYS A 165 29.93 -10.78 -24.71
N ILE A 166 31.05 -11.47 -24.96
CA ILE A 166 31.47 -12.63 -24.19
C ILE A 166 32.38 -12.15 -23.05
N HIS A 167 32.00 -12.50 -21.82
CA HIS A 167 32.71 -12.15 -20.61
C HIS A 167 33.32 -13.40 -20.00
N PHE A 168 34.66 -13.44 -19.91
CA PHE A 168 35.36 -14.57 -19.31
C PHE A 168 35.62 -14.30 -17.83
N PHE A 169 35.38 -15.30 -17.00
CA PHE A 169 35.67 -15.26 -15.57
C PHE A 169 36.10 -16.64 -15.07
N THR A 170 36.67 -16.67 -13.87
CA THR A 170 37.06 -17.93 -13.22
C THR A 170 36.02 -18.29 -12.17
N TYR A 171 35.58 -19.55 -12.18
CA TYR A 171 34.63 -20.11 -11.21
C TYR A 171 35.16 -21.45 -10.71
N LYS A 172 35.37 -21.57 -9.39
CA LYS A 172 35.99 -22.74 -8.75
C LYS A 172 37.27 -23.25 -9.47
N GLY A 173 38.11 -22.32 -9.93
CA GLY A 173 39.36 -22.64 -10.63
C GLY A 173 39.22 -23.08 -12.10
N SER A 174 38.03 -22.97 -12.70
CA SER A 174 37.77 -23.25 -14.11
C SER A 174 37.37 -21.97 -14.86
N TRP A 175 37.80 -21.84 -16.12
CA TRP A 175 37.38 -20.74 -16.98
C TRP A 175 35.94 -20.96 -17.47
N VAL A 176 35.11 -19.94 -17.28
CA VAL A 176 33.71 -19.89 -17.73
C VAL A 176 33.51 -18.63 -18.56
N ALA A 177 32.75 -18.73 -19.64
CA ALA A 177 32.35 -17.60 -20.47
C ALA A 177 30.85 -17.34 -20.31
N LEU A 178 30.47 -16.08 -20.09
CA LEU A 178 29.09 -15.59 -20.10
C LEU A 178 28.84 -14.81 -21.39
N TYR A 179 27.81 -15.17 -22.14
CA TYR A 179 27.32 -14.40 -23.28
C TYR A 179 25.85 -14.04 -23.09
N ARG A 180 25.54 -12.75 -23.14
CA ARG A 180 24.18 -12.19 -23.03
C ARG A 180 23.67 -11.83 -24.42
N GLN A 181 22.85 -12.67 -25.01
CA GLN A 181 22.36 -12.48 -26.37
C GLN A 181 21.01 -11.76 -26.37
N PRO A 182 20.89 -10.52 -26.88
CA PRO A 182 19.60 -9.87 -27.02
C PRO A 182 18.78 -10.50 -28.14
N TYR A 183 17.46 -10.59 -27.97
CA TYR A 183 16.53 -10.97 -29.03
C TYR A 183 15.26 -10.12 -28.97
N LYS A 184 14.64 -9.91 -30.14
CA LYS A 184 13.36 -9.19 -30.25
C LYS A 184 12.25 -10.20 -30.48
N GLU A 185 11.23 -10.17 -29.63
CA GLU A 185 9.99 -10.90 -29.85
C GLU A 185 9.00 -10.00 -30.61
N THR A 186 8.47 -10.50 -31.72
CA THR A 186 7.52 -9.78 -32.56
C THR A 186 6.19 -9.64 -31.82
N GLY A 187 5.72 -8.40 -31.58
CA GLY A 187 4.33 -8.15 -31.14
C GLY A 187 4.11 -7.67 -29.70
N SER A 188 5.15 -7.21 -28.98
CA SER A 188 4.94 -6.55 -27.67
C SER A 188 5.78 -5.28 -27.49
N PRO A 189 5.15 -4.09 -27.46
CA PRO A 189 5.83 -2.81 -27.20
C PRO A 189 6.49 -2.73 -25.82
N TRP A 190 6.02 -3.55 -24.86
CA TRP A 190 6.43 -3.49 -23.45
C TRP A 190 7.67 -4.35 -23.12
N PHE A 191 8.12 -5.22 -24.03
CA PHE A 191 9.15 -6.24 -23.79
C PHE A 191 10.34 -6.15 -24.77
N ALA A 192 10.69 -4.94 -25.21
CA ALA A 192 11.63 -4.70 -26.30
C ALA A 192 13.07 -5.21 -26.10
N ASN A 193 13.46 -5.58 -24.87
CA ASN A 193 14.84 -5.95 -24.50
C ASN A 193 14.91 -7.34 -23.84
N MET A 194 14.44 -8.38 -24.51
CA MET A 194 14.63 -9.76 -24.04
C MET A 194 16.06 -10.25 -24.34
N GLU A 195 16.59 -11.14 -23.51
CA GLU A 195 17.91 -11.73 -23.71
C GLU A 195 17.96 -13.21 -23.30
N ARG A 196 18.94 -13.92 -23.84
CA ARG A 196 19.33 -15.26 -23.45
C ARG A 196 20.70 -15.23 -22.80
N LEU A 197 20.84 -15.91 -21.68
CA LEU A 197 22.12 -16.05 -21.00
C LEU A 197 22.73 -17.39 -21.39
N TYR A 198 23.94 -17.36 -21.94
CA TYR A 198 24.74 -18.55 -22.23
C TYR A 198 25.93 -18.61 -21.29
N PHE A 199 26.05 -19.72 -20.56
CA PHE A 199 27.24 -20.06 -19.80
C PHE A 199 28.01 -21.15 -20.54
N TYR A 200 29.28 -20.90 -20.84
CA TYR A 200 30.17 -21.83 -21.52
C TYR A 200 31.28 -22.29 -20.57
N ALA A 201 31.52 -23.60 -20.53
CA ALA A 201 32.65 -24.18 -19.83
C ALA A 201 33.44 -25.10 -20.75
N VAL A 202 34.66 -25.40 -20.33
CA VAL A 202 35.54 -26.33 -21.03
C VAL A 202 34.87 -27.72 -21.11
N PRO A 203 34.95 -28.46 -22.24
CA PRO A 203 34.05 -29.59 -22.52
C PRO A 203 34.13 -30.75 -21.52
N TRP A 204 35.32 -31.01 -21.00
CA TRP A 204 35.59 -32.05 -20.00
C TRP A 204 35.23 -31.64 -18.56
N LYS A 205 34.64 -30.46 -18.34
CA LYS A 205 34.27 -29.93 -17.02
C LYS A 205 32.78 -29.52 -16.94
N ARG A 206 31.88 -30.32 -17.52
CA ARG A 206 30.43 -30.07 -17.46
C ARG A 206 29.88 -29.85 -16.05
N HIS A 207 30.38 -30.62 -15.06
CA HIS A 207 29.96 -30.49 -13.65
C HIS A 207 30.12 -29.07 -13.08
N VAL A 208 31.02 -28.26 -13.64
CA VAL A 208 31.22 -26.86 -13.24
C VAL A 208 30.00 -26.01 -13.59
N LEU A 209 29.34 -26.29 -14.73
CA LEU A 209 28.09 -25.63 -15.10
C LEU A 209 26.95 -26.11 -14.21
N ASP A 210 26.87 -27.40 -13.91
CA ASP A 210 25.83 -27.93 -13.02
C ASP A 210 25.94 -27.29 -11.62
N ASP A 211 27.16 -27.19 -11.09
CA ASP A 211 27.46 -26.48 -9.84
C ASP A 211 27.07 -25.00 -9.88
N LEU A 212 27.41 -24.31 -10.98
CA LEU A 212 27.10 -22.90 -11.18
C LEU A 212 25.58 -22.68 -11.25
N ILE A 213 24.85 -23.53 -11.98
CA ILE A 213 23.39 -23.47 -12.07
C ILE A 213 22.75 -23.77 -10.72
N ASN A 214 23.30 -24.72 -9.94
CA ASN A 214 22.84 -24.98 -8.58
C ASN A 214 23.08 -23.79 -7.64
N GLU A 215 24.20 -23.08 -7.78
CA GLU A 215 24.48 -21.87 -7.00
C GLU A 215 23.57 -20.70 -7.39
N ILE A 216 23.33 -20.53 -8.69
CA ILE A 216 22.34 -19.59 -9.21
C ILE A 216 20.96 -19.91 -8.62
N HIS A 217 20.54 -21.18 -8.66
CA HIS A 217 19.25 -21.60 -8.12
C HIS A 217 19.12 -21.32 -6.61
N LYS A 218 20.22 -21.47 -5.85
CA LYS A 218 20.30 -21.15 -4.42
C LYS A 218 20.39 -19.65 -4.13
N THR A 219 20.60 -18.81 -5.14
CA THR A 219 20.64 -17.35 -4.98
C THR A 219 19.19 -16.84 -4.97
N PRO A 220 18.63 -16.48 -3.80
CA PRO A 220 17.22 -16.13 -3.70
C PRO A 220 16.95 -14.83 -4.49
N VAL A 221 15.93 -14.86 -5.34
CA VAL A 221 15.44 -13.67 -6.08
C VAL A 221 14.43 -12.93 -5.24
N ASN A 222 13.52 -13.69 -4.64
CA ASN A 222 12.64 -13.24 -3.59
C ASN A 222 13.50 -12.84 -2.39
N GLY A 223 13.06 -11.83 -1.63
CA GLY A 223 13.76 -11.37 -0.44
C GLY A 223 13.82 -12.45 0.66
N ASP A 224 13.73 -12.01 1.91
CA ASP A 224 13.63 -12.92 3.06
C ASP A 224 12.61 -14.06 2.76
N PRO A 225 12.96 -15.35 2.93
CA PRO A 225 12.08 -16.50 2.64
C PRO A 225 10.75 -16.47 3.40
N LYS A 226 10.61 -15.57 4.37
CA LYS A 226 9.36 -15.31 5.07
C LYS A 226 8.34 -14.56 4.19
N GLN A 227 8.78 -13.72 3.24
CA GLN A 227 7.89 -12.88 2.43
C GLN A 227 6.99 -13.71 1.50
N VAL A 228 5.80 -13.19 1.23
CA VAL A 228 4.82 -13.80 0.32
C VAL A 228 4.97 -13.15 -1.05
N ALA A 229 5.36 -13.91 -2.08
CA ALA A 229 5.38 -13.40 -3.45
C ALA A 229 3.95 -13.40 -4.02
N VAL A 230 3.62 -12.32 -4.73
CA VAL A 230 2.34 -12.16 -5.42
C VAL A 230 2.61 -12.13 -6.91
N TYR A 231 2.00 -13.08 -7.61
CA TYR A 231 2.04 -13.24 -9.05
C TYR A 231 0.70 -12.86 -9.66
N GLU A 232 0.72 -12.15 -10.78
CA GLU A 232 -0.45 -11.84 -11.58
C GLU A 232 -0.25 -12.33 -13.03
N GLY A 233 -1.34 -12.67 -13.71
CA GLY A 233 -1.31 -13.11 -15.10
C GLY A 233 -1.24 -11.90 -16.05
N PHE A 234 -0.14 -11.76 -16.79
CA PHE A 234 0.02 -10.71 -17.79
C PHE A 234 0.04 -11.26 -19.20
N LYS A 235 -0.47 -10.47 -20.15
CA LYS A 235 -0.29 -10.72 -21.57
C LYS A 235 1.11 -10.31 -22.01
N VAL A 236 1.89 -11.29 -22.48
CA VAL A 236 3.22 -11.15 -23.05
C VAL A 236 3.17 -11.64 -24.51
N GLY A 237 3.14 -10.71 -25.45
CA GLY A 237 2.96 -11.01 -26.87
C GLY A 237 1.58 -11.59 -27.16
N SER A 238 1.57 -12.78 -27.76
CA SER A 238 0.38 -13.60 -27.98
C SER A 238 0.08 -14.56 -26.81
N SER A 239 0.95 -14.64 -25.81
CA SER A 239 0.84 -15.55 -24.68
C SER A 239 0.48 -14.83 -23.37
N PHE A 240 0.02 -15.56 -22.37
CA PHE A 240 -0.11 -15.06 -21.01
C PHE A 240 0.84 -15.82 -20.09
N GLN A 241 1.46 -15.12 -19.15
CA GLN A 241 2.44 -15.69 -18.23
C GLN A 241 2.25 -15.11 -16.83
N TRP A 242 2.58 -15.91 -15.83
CA TRP A 242 2.62 -15.48 -14.43
C TRP A 242 3.86 -14.63 -14.18
N MET A 243 3.66 -13.38 -13.79
CA MET A 243 4.73 -12.46 -13.45
C MET A 243 4.59 -12.03 -11.99
N GLN A 244 5.70 -12.01 -11.27
CA GLN A 244 5.73 -11.47 -9.92
C GLN A 244 5.56 -9.95 -9.96
N VAL A 245 4.51 -9.46 -9.31
CA VAL A 245 4.20 -8.02 -9.26
C VAL A 245 4.60 -7.38 -7.94
N ALA A 246 4.62 -8.17 -6.87
CA ALA A 246 4.94 -7.69 -5.55
C ALA A 246 5.56 -8.79 -4.69
N SER A 247 6.36 -8.37 -3.73
CA SER A 247 6.67 -9.14 -2.53
C SER A 247 5.95 -8.48 -1.36
N LYS A 248 5.21 -9.23 -0.57
CA LYS A 248 4.48 -8.69 0.59
C LYS A 248 5.14 -9.20 1.86
N GLN A 249 5.26 -8.30 2.83
CA GLN A 249 5.68 -8.69 4.17
C GLN A 249 4.65 -9.66 4.77
N PRO A 250 5.11 -10.64 5.56
CA PRO A 250 4.22 -11.62 6.17
C PRO A 250 3.18 -10.92 7.03
N ARG A 251 1.94 -11.39 6.96
CA ARG A 251 0.86 -10.91 7.80
C ARG A 251 0.43 -11.98 8.79
N PHE A 252 0.52 -11.69 10.08
CA PHE A 252 0.05 -12.60 11.11
C PHE A 252 -1.48 -12.71 11.12
N LEU A 253 -2.01 -13.92 11.31
CA LEU A 253 -3.45 -14.15 11.47
C LEU A 253 -4.07 -13.43 12.68
N SER A 254 -3.25 -13.08 13.69
CA SER A 254 -3.66 -12.25 14.83
C SER A 254 -4.02 -10.81 14.44
N THR A 255 -3.57 -10.33 13.27
CA THR A 255 -3.82 -8.97 12.74
C THR A 255 -5.01 -8.87 11.78
N VAL A 256 -5.84 -9.91 11.74
CA VAL A 256 -7.09 -9.95 10.98
C VAL A 256 -8.25 -10.13 11.96
N ALA A 257 -9.18 -9.18 12.01
CA ALA A 257 -10.35 -9.27 12.87
C ALA A 257 -11.34 -10.30 12.32
N LEU A 258 -11.57 -11.35 13.11
CA LEU A 258 -12.51 -12.42 12.80
C LEU A 258 -12.87 -13.13 14.10
N ASP A 259 -14.11 -13.64 14.19
CA ASP A 259 -14.50 -14.60 15.23
C ASP A 259 -13.43 -15.69 15.45
N GLN A 260 -13.11 -15.95 16.71
CA GLN A 260 -12.01 -16.86 17.08
C GLN A 260 -12.31 -18.31 16.70
N GLY A 261 -13.58 -18.73 16.77
CA GLY A 261 -14.01 -20.06 16.34
C GLY A 261 -13.82 -20.24 14.84
N LYS A 262 -14.28 -19.28 14.04
CA LYS A 262 -14.05 -19.26 12.58
C LYS A 262 -12.57 -19.27 12.25
N LYS A 263 -11.77 -18.42 12.90
CA LYS A 263 -10.32 -18.32 12.65
C LYS A 263 -9.62 -19.65 12.93
N ARG A 264 -9.92 -20.32 14.05
CA ARG A 264 -9.37 -21.65 14.37
C ARG A 264 -9.78 -22.70 13.35
N ALA A 265 -11.07 -22.76 13.00
CA ALA A 265 -11.57 -23.72 12.02
C ALA A 265 -10.86 -23.57 10.65
N VAL A 266 -10.64 -22.34 10.18
CA VAL A 266 -9.91 -22.09 8.93
C VAL A 266 -8.46 -22.57 9.01
N VAL A 267 -7.79 -22.28 10.12
CA VAL A 267 -6.37 -22.65 10.31
C VAL A 267 -6.21 -24.16 10.46
N GLU A 268 -7.09 -24.82 11.19
CA GLU A 268 -7.09 -26.28 11.35
C GLU A 268 -7.35 -26.98 10.02
N ASP A 269 -8.33 -26.50 9.25
CA ASP A 269 -8.61 -27.04 7.91
C ASP A 269 -7.42 -26.85 6.95
N LEU A 270 -6.78 -25.68 7.01
CA LEU A 270 -5.59 -25.39 6.21
C LEU A 270 -4.42 -26.31 6.61
N LYS A 271 -4.17 -26.49 7.90
CA LYS A 271 -3.12 -27.37 8.41
C LYS A 271 -3.35 -28.82 8.01
N GLU A 272 -4.60 -29.29 8.11
CA GLU A 272 -4.97 -30.63 7.67
C GLU A 272 -4.77 -30.79 6.16
N PHE A 273 -5.21 -29.81 5.36
CA PHE A 273 -4.97 -29.85 3.92
C PHE A 273 -3.49 -29.82 3.55
N LEU A 274 -2.62 -29.15 4.30
CA LEU A 274 -1.18 -29.10 4.00
C LEU A 274 -0.39 -30.28 4.58
N ASN A 275 -1.00 -31.10 5.42
CA ASN A 275 -0.35 -32.25 6.03
C ASN A 275 -0.04 -33.31 4.96
N PRO A 276 1.24 -33.73 4.79
CA PRO A 276 1.59 -34.75 3.80
C PRO A 276 0.80 -36.06 3.95
N ARG A 277 0.40 -36.41 5.17
CA ARG A 277 -0.43 -37.61 5.43
C ARG A 277 -1.79 -37.54 4.76
N THR A 278 -2.33 -36.33 4.61
CA THR A 278 -3.65 -36.10 4.00
C THR A 278 -3.54 -36.32 2.50
N TYR A 279 -2.47 -35.86 1.85
CA TYR A 279 -2.17 -36.21 0.45
C TYR A 279 -2.09 -37.75 0.25
N ASP A 280 -1.33 -38.43 1.11
CA ASP A 280 -1.19 -39.90 1.08
C ASP A 280 -2.50 -40.64 1.36
N TRP A 281 -3.46 -39.99 2.03
CA TRP A 281 -4.80 -40.53 2.25
C TRP A 281 -5.71 -40.36 1.03
N TYR A 282 -5.64 -39.21 0.35
CA TYR A 282 -6.45 -38.89 -0.84
C TYR A 282 -6.06 -39.77 -2.04
N ARG A 283 -4.75 -39.86 -2.31
CA ARG A 283 -4.19 -40.52 -3.49
C ARG A 283 -4.67 -41.96 -3.73
N PRO A 284 -4.59 -42.91 -2.76
CA PRO A 284 -5.02 -44.29 -2.98
C PRO A 284 -6.55 -44.43 -3.11
N ARG A 285 -7.31 -43.42 -2.72
CA ARG A 285 -8.77 -43.38 -2.83
C ARG A 285 -9.26 -42.78 -4.15
N GLY A 286 -8.34 -42.30 -5.00
CA GLY A 286 -8.69 -41.63 -6.26
C GLY A 286 -9.46 -40.32 -6.06
N LEU A 287 -9.33 -39.70 -4.88
CA LEU A 287 -9.95 -38.41 -4.59
C LEU A 287 -9.03 -37.29 -5.06
N PRO A 288 -9.52 -36.30 -5.84
CA PRO A 288 -8.71 -35.16 -6.24
C PRO A 288 -8.23 -34.37 -5.02
N TYR A 289 -6.91 -34.17 -4.90
CA TYR A 289 -6.35 -33.42 -3.78
C TYR A 289 -6.38 -31.91 -4.06
N ARG A 290 -7.52 -31.30 -3.75
CA ARG A 290 -7.78 -29.87 -3.90
C ARG A 290 -8.63 -29.38 -2.74
N ARG A 291 -8.50 -28.09 -2.43
CA ARG A 291 -9.30 -27.42 -1.40
C ARG A 291 -9.69 -26.03 -1.87
N GLY A 292 -10.97 -25.68 -1.71
CA GLY A 292 -11.52 -24.39 -2.13
C GLY A 292 -12.16 -23.61 -0.98
N TYR A 293 -11.73 -22.36 -0.79
CA TYR A 293 -12.27 -21.42 0.19
C TYR A 293 -13.03 -20.29 -0.50
N LEU A 294 -14.21 -19.97 0.01
CA LEU A 294 -14.97 -18.79 -0.38
C LEU A 294 -15.02 -17.80 0.80
N ILE A 295 -14.32 -16.68 0.67
CA ILE A 295 -14.36 -15.58 1.65
C ILE A 295 -15.35 -14.54 1.13
N HIS A 296 -16.43 -14.30 1.87
CA HIS A 296 -17.50 -13.41 1.41
C HIS A 296 -17.95 -12.42 2.48
N GLY A 297 -18.43 -11.25 2.03
CA GLY A 297 -19.00 -10.21 2.87
C GLY A 297 -18.74 -8.80 2.35
N PRO A 298 -19.29 -7.76 2.99
CA PRO A 298 -19.19 -6.37 2.51
C PRO A 298 -17.75 -5.91 2.23
N PRO A 299 -17.54 -4.87 1.40
CA PRO A 299 -16.23 -4.26 1.23
C PRO A 299 -15.70 -3.72 2.57
N GLY A 300 -14.38 -3.69 2.75
CA GLY A 300 -13.75 -3.18 3.98
C GLY A 300 -13.79 -4.13 5.19
N THR A 301 -14.19 -5.39 5.03
CA THR A 301 -14.24 -6.40 6.12
C THR A 301 -12.95 -7.21 6.29
N GLY A 302 -11.96 -7.05 5.39
CA GLY A 302 -10.65 -7.70 5.50
C GLY A 302 -10.47 -8.99 4.69
N LYS A 303 -11.28 -9.24 3.65
CA LYS A 303 -11.19 -10.45 2.80
C LYS A 303 -9.79 -10.70 2.22
N SER A 304 -9.23 -9.75 1.46
CA SER A 304 -7.86 -9.89 0.91
C SER A 304 -6.79 -9.90 2.01
N SER A 305 -7.06 -9.27 3.16
CA SER A 305 -6.17 -9.32 4.33
C SER A 305 -6.10 -10.73 4.94
N LEU A 306 -7.23 -11.45 4.98
CA LEU A 306 -7.28 -12.84 5.39
C LEU A 306 -6.56 -13.75 4.39
N SER A 307 -6.74 -13.55 3.08
CA SER A 307 -6.01 -14.30 2.05
C SER A 307 -4.49 -14.19 2.23
N LEU A 308 -3.98 -12.97 2.43
CA LEU A 308 -2.55 -12.75 2.68
C LEU A 308 -2.07 -13.38 4.00
N ALA A 309 -2.88 -13.33 5.05
CA ALA A 309 -2.54 -13.96 6.33
C ALA A 309 -2.49 -15.49 6.23
N LEU A 310 -3.41 -16.11 5.47
CA LEU A 310 -3.40 -17.54 5.20
C LEU A 310 -2.16 -17.95 4.39
N ALA A 311 -1.82 -17.19 3.35
CA ALA A 311 -0.59 -17.37 2.57
C ALA A 311 0.66 -17.31 3.46
N SER A 312 0.73 -16.28 4.32
CA SER A 312 1.84 -16.09 5.27
C SER A 312 1.96 -17.27 6.24
N SER A 313 0.83 -17.74 6.79
CA SER A 313 0.81 -18.87 7.74
C SER A 313 1.12 -20.22 7.09
N SER A 314 0.99 -20.34 5.77
CA SER A 314 1.25 -21.57 5.03
C SER A 314 2.56 -21.55 4.25
N TYR A 315 3.28 -20.43 4.26
CA TYR A 315 4.48 -20.20 3.43
C TYR A 315 4.22 -20.47 1.95
N LEU A 316 3.02 -20.11 1.46
CA LEU A 316 2.61 -20.27 0.07
C LEU A 316 2.56 -18.92 -0.64
N ASP A 317 3.00 -18.90 -1.90
CA ASP A 317 2.86 -17.74 -2.77
C ASP A 317 1.44 -17.61 -3.32
N ILE A 318 1.05 -16.36 -3.61
CA ILE A 318 -0.28 -16.02 -4.12
C ILE A 318 -0.20 -15.80 -5.64
N TYR A 319 -1.06 -16.50 -6.37
CA TYR A 319 -1.29 -16.32 -7.80
C TYR A 319 -2.67 -15.69 -7.98
N ALA A 320 -2.70 -14.37 -8.12
CA ALA A 320 -3.91 -13.57 -8.20
C ALA A 320 -4.38 -13.46 -9.66
N LEU A 321 -5.66 -13.73 -9.89
CA LEU A 321 -6.29 -13.62 -11.20
C LEU A 321 -7.58 -12.81 -11.09
N SER A 322 -7.62 -11.70 -11.83
CA SER A 322 -8.86 -10.95 -12.06
C SER A 322 -9.56 -11.47 -13.31
N LEU A 323 -10.77 -12.02 -13.13
CA LEU A 323 -11.55 -12.59 -14.23
C LEU A 323 -12.15 -11.52 -15.16
N SER A 324 -12.16 -10.26 -14.75
CA SER A 324 -12.58 -9.11 -15.55
C SER A 324 -11.45 -8.51 -16.41
N ALA A 325 -10.24 -9.08 -16.35
CA ALA A 325 -9.09 -8.60 -17.11
C ALA A 325 -9.35 -8.64 -18.63
N VAL A 326 -9.07 -7.51 -19.30
CA VAL A 326 -9.28 -7.37 -20.74
C VAL A 326 -8.37 -8.31 -21.52
N GLY A 327 -8.97 -9.14 -22.38
CA GLY A 327 -8.23 -10.08 -23.23
C GLY A 327 -7.95 -11.44 -22.59
N LEU A 328 -8.52 -11.72 -21.41
CA LEU A 328 -8.53 -13.05 -20.80
C LEU A 328 -9.63 -13.90 -21.44
N ASP A 329 -9.25 -14.90 -22.24
CA ASP A 329 -10.17 -15.89 -22.80
C ASP A 329 -10.06 -17.25 -22.09
N GLU A 330 -10.89 -18.21 -22.50
CA GLU A 330 -10.91 -19.56 -21.92
C GLU A 330 -9.60 -20.34 -22.17
N THR A 331 -8.98 -20.17 -23.33
CA THR A 331 -7.73 -20.88 -23.68
C THR A 331 -6.56 -20.36 -22.86
N ILE A 332 -6.53 -19.05 -22.64
CA ILE A 332 -5.58 -18.36 -21.81
C ILE A 332 -5.77 -18.76 -20.35
N LEU A 333 -7.02 -18.76 -19.86
CA LEU A 333 -7.33 -19.19 -18.49
C LEU A 333 -6.84 -20.62 -18.24
N ALA A 334 -7.13 -21.55 -19.15
CA ALA A 334 -6.66 -22.92 -19.06
C ALA A 334 -5.13 -23.01 -19.07
N THR A 335 -4.46 -22.18 -19.88
CA THR A 335 -2.99 -22.11 -19.94
C THR A 335 -2.41 -21.60 -18.62
N LEU A 336 -2.95 -20.50 -18.08
CA LEU A 336 -2.51 -19.97 -16.78
C LEU A 336 -2.68 -20.99 -15.66
N PHE A 337 -3.82 -21.69 -15.60
CA PHE A 337 -4.05 -22.74 -14.60
C PHE A 337 -3.12 -23.94 -14.78
N ARG A 338 -2.73 -24.28 -16.01
CA ARG A 338 -1.76 -25.35 -16.29
C ARG A 338 -0.34 -24.98 -15.88
N ASP A 339 0.02 -23.70 -15.98
CA ASP A 339 1.37 -23.18 -15.76
C ASP A 339 1.63 -22.77 -14.29
N LEU A 340 0.61 -22.83 -13.44
CA LEU A 340 0.73 -22.66 -11.99
C LEU A 340 1.72 -23.70 -11.40
N PRO A 341 2.46 -23.36 -10.32
CA PRO A 341 3.24 -24.36 -9.60
C PRO A 341 2.36 -25.31 -8.79
N THR A 342 2.94 -26.43 -8.35
CA THR A 342 2.37 -27.25 -7.26
C THR A 342 2.63 -26.55 -5.93
N HIS A 343 1.70 -26.60 -4.98
CA HIS A 343 1.78 -25.89 -3.69
C HIS A 343 1.77 -24.37 -3.84
N CYS A 344 0.62 -23.82 -4.22
CA CYS A 344 0.39 -22.38 -4.20
C CYS A 344 -1.05 -22.07 -3.82
N ILE A 345 -1.29 -20.78 -3.55
CA ILE A 345 -2.64 -20.23 -3.40
C ILE A 345 -3.04 -19.57 -4.71
N VAL A 346 -4.14 -20.03 -5.30
CA VAL A 346 -4.80 -19.33 -6.39
C VAL A 346 -5.84 -18.40 -5.78
N LEU A 347 -5.71 -17.10 -6.02
CA LEU A 347 -6.65 -16.08 -5.53
C LEU A 347 -7.47 -15.54 -6.69
N LEU A 348 -8.77 -15.83 -6.69
CA LEU A 348 -9.72 -15.19 -7.60
C LEU A 348 -10.43 -14.08 -6.83
N GLU A 349 -10.07 -12.83 -7.12
CA GLU A 349 -10.68 -11.67 -6.46
C GLU A 349 -11.98 -11.25 -7.14
N ASP A 350 -12.96 -10.82 -6.33
CA ASP A 350 -14.23 -10.21 -6.74
C ASP A 350 -14.95 -11.01 -7.85
N ILE A 351 -15.11 -12.31 -7.61
CA ILE A 351 -15.68 -13.25 -8.60
C ILE A 351 -17.12 -12.91 -9.02
N ASP A 352 -17.83 -12.08 -8.24
CA ASP A 352 -19.15 -11.56 -8.59
C ASP A 352 -19.13 -10.45 -9.65
N GLU A 353 -17.99 -9.77 -9.83
CA GLU A 353 -17.82 -8.72 -10.85
C GLU A 353 -17.46 -9.28 -12.22
N ALA A 354 -17.03 -10.54 -12.30
CA ALA A 354 -16.64 -11.23 -13.52
C ALA A 354 -17.78 -11.44 -14.54
N GLY A 355 -19.00 -10.94 -14.26
CA GLY A 355 -20.15 -11.09 -15.15
C GLY A 355 -20.70 -12.51 -15.21
N ILE A 356 -20.23 -13.40 -14.33
CA ILE A 356 -20.70 -14.78 -14.15
C ILE A 356 -22.05 -14.75 -13.42
N LYS A 357 -23.07 -14.20 -14.08
CA LYS A 357 -24.42 -14.10 -13.54
C LYS A 357 -25.10 -15.47 -13.60
N LYS A 358 -26.00 -15.71 -12.63
CA LYS A 358 -26.96 -16.83 -12.62
C LYS A 358 -27.51 -17.07 -14.02
N ARG A 359 -27.45 -18.31 -14.52
CA ARG A 359 -28.19 -18.70 -15.73
C ARG A 359 -29.66 -18.32 -15.54
N SER A 360 -30.15 -17.31 -16.25
CA SER A 360 -31.58 -16.98 -16.25
C SER A 360 -32.31 -18.12 -16.97
N SER A 361 -32.96 -19.00 -16.20
CA SER A 361 -33.70 -20.15 -16.72
C SER A 361 -35.10 -19.82 -17.23
N ASP A 362 -35.51 -18.54 -17.35
CA ASP A 362 -36.90 -18.18 -17.70
C ASP A 362 -37.02 -17.05 -18.73
N SER A 363 -36.25 -17.09 -19.82
CA SER A 363 -36.58 -16.26 -20.98
C SER A 363 -36.30 -17.04 -22.27
N PRO A 364 -37.33 -17.37 -23.08
CA PRO A 364 -37.08 -17.87 -24.42
C PRO A 364 -36.31 -16.82 -25.22
N PRO A 365 -35.49 -17.20 -26.21
CA PRO A 365 -34.83 -16.25 -27.10
C PRO A 365 -35.88 -15.65 -28.06
N SER A 366 -36.69 -14.72 -27.57
CA SER A 366 -37.56 -13.89 -28.40
C SER A 366 -36.80 -12.64 -28.81
N GLY A 367 -36.13 -12.71 -29.95
CA GLY A 367 -35.56 -11.57 -30.65
C GLY A 367 -35.45 -11.91 -32.14
N LYS A 368 -36.39 -11.38 -32.93
CA LYS A 368 -36.35 -11.43 -34.40
C LYS A 368 -35.05 -10.77 -34.89
N PRO A 369 -34.47 -11.21 -36.02
CA PRO A 369 -33.31 -10.54 -36.59
C PRO A 369 -33.78 -9.24 -37.26
N ASP A 370 -33.57 -8.10 -36.61
CA ASP A 370 -33.72 -6.80 -37.26
C ASP A 370 -32.55 -6.59 -38.23
N HIS A 371 -32.85 -6.78 -39.52
CA HIS A 371 -32.06 -6.25 -40.62
C HIS A 371 -32.20 -4.73 -40.63
N ASN A 372 -31.34 -4.01 -39.90
CA ASN A 372 -30.81 -2.68 -40.26
C ASN A 372 -30.09 -2.04 -39.06
N GLY A 373 -28.77 -1.86 -39.19
CA GLY A 373 -28.00 -1.06 -38.24
C GLY A 373 -26.68 -1.72 -37.90
N VAL A 374 -25.61 -1.29 -38.59
CA VAL A 374 -24.23 -1.55 -38.21
C VAL A 374 -23.99 -0.81 -36.88
N GLY A 375 -24.23 -1.50 -35.76
CA GLY A 375 -24.06 -0.92 -34.43
C GLY A 375 -24.45 -1.88 -33.33
N ARG A 376 -23.43 -2.35 -32.59
CA ARG A 376 -23.48 -3.08 -31.31
C ARG A 376 -23.90 -4.56 -31.36
N ASN A 377 -22.92 -5.42 -31.62
CA ASN A 377 -22.74 -6.73 -30.97
C ASN A 377 -21.23 -7.03 -30.83
N LEU A 378 -20.49 -6.10 -30.21
CA LEU A 378 -19.07 -6.25 -29.85
C LEU A 378 -18.90 -6.41 -28.33
N TRP A 379 -19.86 -7.06 -27.67
CA TRP A 379 -19.78 -7.38 -26.25
C TRP A 379 -19.62 -8.90 -26.15
N SER A 380 -18.46 -9.32 -25.62
CA SER A 380 -18.08 -10.70 -25.25
C SER A 380 -17.59 -11.70 -26.32
N ALA A 381 -16.65 -11.30 -27.19
CA ALA A 381 -15.79 -12.27 -27.88
C ALA A 381 -14.52 -12.65 -27.08
N GLY A 382 -14.37 -12.16 -25.85
CA GLY A 382 -13.15 -12.37 -25.04
C GLY A 382 -13.37 -12.18 -23.53
N SER A 383 -14.58 -12.44 -23.04
CA SER A 383 -14.86 -12.50 -21.59
C SER A 383 -14.88 -13.96 -21.16
N VAL A 384 -14.18 -14.28 -20.08
CA VAL A 384 -14.20 -15.62 -19.47
C VAL A 384 -15.63 -16.05 -19.15
N THR A 385 -16.02 -17.25 -19.59
CA THR A 385 -17.34 -17.81 -19.27
C THR A 385 -17.30 -18.53 -17.91
N LEU A 386 -18.45 -18.64 -17.23
CA LEU A 386 -18.57 -19.46 -16.02
C LEU A 386 -18.07 -20.89 -16.28
N SER A 387 -18.46 -21.50 -17.40
CA SER A 387 -18.05 -22.86 -17.75
C SER A 387 -16.54 -22.99 -17.86
N ALA A 388 -15.84 -21.99 -18.41
CA ALA A 388 -14.38 -21.97 -18.48
C ALA A 388 -13.73 -21.98 -17.09
N VAL A 389 -14.23 -21.14 -16.17
CA VAL A 389 -13.75 -21.10 -14.77
C VAL A 389 -13.99 -22.44 -14.07
N LEU A 390 -15.18 -23.01 -14.23
CA LEU A 390 -15.51 -24.31 -13.66
C LEU A 390 -14.57 -25.39 -14.17
N ASN A 391 -14.40 -25.50 -15.49
CA ASN A 391 -13.50 -26.48 -16.10
C ASN A 391 -12.04 -26.30 -15.66
N ALA A 392 -11.59 -25.06 -15.43
CA ALA A 392 -10.24 -24.79 -14.93
C ALA A 392 -10.04 -25.24 -13.47
N ILE A 393 -11.07 -25.12 -12.63
CA ILE A 393 -10.99 -25.45 -11.20
C ILE A 393 -11.19 -26.96 -10.95
N ASP A 394 -12.15 -27.60 -11.60
CA ASP A 394 -12.56 -28.97 -11.29
C ASP A 394 -12.71 -29.90 -12.50
N GLY A 395 -12.32 -29.46 -13.69
CA GLY A 395 -12.33 -30.28 -14.89
C GLY A 395 -11.34 -31.45 -14.82
N VAL A 396 -11.46 -32.38 -15.79
CA VAL A 396 -10.62 -33.58 -15.87
C VAL A 396 -9.12 -33.26 -16.02
N ALA A 397 -8.80 -32.11 -16.61
CA ALA A 397 -7.43 -31.62 -16.78
C ALA A 397 -6.96 -30.70 -15.63
N ALA A 398 -7.79 -30.48 -14.60
CA ALA A 398 -7.43 -29.63 -13.46
C ALA A 398 -6.30 -30.27 -12.66
N GLN A 399 -5.29 -29.47 -12.31
CA GLN A 399 -4.13 -29.94 -11.57
C GLN A 399 -4.39 -29.87 -10.06
N GLU A 400 -3.80 -30.82 -9.33
CA GLU A 400 -3.99 -31.01 -7.88
C GLU A 400 -2.91 -30.27 -7.05
N ASN A 401 -2.95 -30.41 -5.71
CA ASN A 401 -2.00 -29.81 -4.76
C ASN A 401 -2.02 -28.28 -4.73
N ARG A 402 -3.22 -27.69 -4.80
CA ARG A 402 -3.42 -26.23 -4.73
C ARG A 402 -4.59 -25.86 -3.84
N LEU A 403 -4.43 -24.73 -3.15
CA LEU A 403 -5.52 -24.09 -2.43
C LEU A 403 -6.13 -23.01 -3.32
N LEU A 404 -7.43 -23.07 -3.55
CA LEU A 404 -8.18 -22.02 -4.22
C LEU A 404 -8.84 -21.13 -3.18
N ILE A 405 -8.60 -19.82 -3.24
CA ILE A 405 -9.33 -18.82 -2.46
C ILE A 405 -10.10 -17.93 -3.44
N MET A 406 -11.41 -17.81 -3.21
CA MET A 406 -12.27 -16.89 -3.94
C MET A 406 -12.79 -15.83 -2.99
N THR A 407 -12.78 -14.56 -3.41
CA THR A 407 -13.39 -13.46 -2.64
C THR A 407 -14.61 -12.91 -3.37
N THR A 408 -15.64 -12.52 -2.61
CA THR A 408 -16.84 -11.88 -3.17
C THR A 408 -17.48 -10.89 -2.20
N ASN A 409 -18.02 -9.80 -2.72
CA ASN A 409 -18.84 -8.88 -1.94
C ASN A 409 -20.31 -9.33 -1.87
N HIS A 410 -20.76 -10.06 -2.89
CA HIS A 410 -22.16 -10.42 -3.12
C HIS A 410 -22.31 -11.94 -3.35
N PRO A 411 -22.25 -12.77 -2.28
CA PRO A 411 -22.36 -14.22 -2.42
C PRO A 411 -23.68 -14.68 -3.06
N GLU A 412 -24.75 -13.88 -2.96
CA GLU A 412 -26.06 -14.12 -3.57
C GLU A 412 -26.06 -14.04 -5.10
N ARG A 413 -25.06 -13.36 -5.69
CA ARG A 413 -24.91 -13.23 -7.15
C ARG A 413 -24.21 -14.43 -7.79
N LEU A 414 -23.55 -15.27 -6.98
CA LEU A 414 -22.77 -16.39 -7.47
C LEU A 414 -23.67 -17.53 -7.98
N ASP A 415 -23.23 -18.17 -9.07
CA ASP A 415 -23.91 -19.35 -9.58
C ASP A 415 -23.76 -20.53 -8.60
N PRO A 416 -24.85 -21.23 -8.22
CA PRO A 416 -24.79 -22.39 -7.32
C PRO A 416 -23.83 -23.49 -7.77
N ALA A 417 -23.51 -23.59 -9.06
CA ALA A 417 -22.52 -24.53 -9.57
C ALA A 417 -21.12 -24.26 -9.00
N LEU A 418 -20.73 -23.00 -8.76
CA LEU A 418 -19.44 -22.67 -8.15
C LEU A 418 -19.36 -23.16 -6.70
N LEU A 419 -20.49 -23.19 -6.00
CA LEU A 419 -20.57 -23.47 -4.56
C LEU A 419 -20.61 -24.97 -4.21
N ARG A 420 -20.46 -25.86 -5.19
CA ARG A 420 -20.54 -27.31 -4.98
C ARG A 420 -19.28 -27.82 -4.24
N PRO A 421 -19.41 -28.86 -3.39
CA PRO A 421 -18.27 -29.53 -2.77
C PRO A 421 -17.25 -29.99 -3.81
N GLY A 422 -15.95 -29.85 -3.51
CA GLY A 422 -14.86 -30.08 -4.45
C GLY A 422 -14.48 -28.87 -5.30
N ARG A 423 -15.26 -27.77 -5.25
CA ARG A 423 -14.90 -26.43 -5.76
C ARG A 423 -14.83 -25.42 -4.61
N VAL A 424 -15.83 -25.44 -3.74
CA VAL A 424 -15.87 -24.68 -2.47
C VAL A 424 -16.17 -25.67 -1.35
N ASP A 425 -15.18 -25.90 -0.51
CA ASP A 425 -15.25 -26.81 0.63
C ASP A 425 -15.48 -26.07 1.94
N MET A 426 -15.05 -24.81 2.02
CA MET A 426 -15.26 -23.97 3.20
C MET A 426 -15.75 -22.56 2.82
N LYS A 427 -16.75 -22.06 3.53
CA LYS A 427 -17.30 -20.71 3.35
C LYS A 427 -17.01 -19.88 4.60
N ILE A 428 -16.34 -18.75 4.42
CA ILE A 428 -15.92 -17.85 5.48
C ILE A 428 -16.69 -16.54 5.32
N ASN A 429 -17.67 -16.31 6.19
CA ASN A 429 -18.43 -15.05 6.21
C ASN A 429 -17.68 -14.00 7.04
N MET A 430 -17.19 -12.95 6.38
CA MET A 430 -16.63 -11.73 6.96
C MET A 430 -17.68 -10.61 6.91
N GLY A 431 -18.60 -10.63 7.88
CA GLY A 431 -19.66 -9.65 8.00
C GLY A 431 -19.21 -8.35 8.68
N PRO A 432 -20.16 -7.45 8.96
CA PRO A 432 -19.91 -6.31 9.83
C PRO A 432 -19.48 -6.75 11.23
N VAL A 433 -18.69 -5.89 11.88
CA VAL A 433 -17.96 -6.15 13.12
C VAL A 433 -18.92 -6.47 14.27
N GLN A 434 -18.65 -7.58 14.94
CA GLN A 434 -19.26 -7.94 16.22
C GLN A 434 -18.48 -7.35 17.39
N ARG A 435 -19.09 -7.27 18.57
CA ARG A 435 -18.45 -6.75 19.80
C ARG A 435 -17.05 -7.35 20.06
N GLN A 436 -16.90 -8.66 19.92
CA GLN A 436 -15.60 -9.32 20.14
C GLN A 436 -14.56 -8.95 19.07
N GLU A 437 -15.00 -8.72 17.82
CA GLU A 437 -14.14 -8.29 16.73
C GLU A 437 -13.74 -6.81 16.89
N ALA A 438 -14.62 -5.95 17.43
CA ALA A 438 -14.30 -4.57 17.77
C ALA A 438 -13.17 -4.51 18.81
N ARG A 439 -13.24 -5.35 19.85
CA ARG A 439 -12.14 -5.53 20.82
C ARG A 439 -10.85 -5.96 20.13
N GLN A 440 -10.91 -6.94 19.22
CA GLN A 440 -9.73 -7.37 18.48
C GLN A 440 -9.10 -6.25 17.65
N ILE A 441 -9.91 -5.45 16.93
CA ILE A 441 -9.42 -4.32 16.13
C ILE A 441 -8.73 -3.28 17.02
N PHE A 442 -9.30 -2.99 18.20
CA PHE A 442 -8.66 -2.11 19.18
C PHE A 442 -7.27 -2.64 19.59
N LEU A 443 -7.19 -3.91 19.97
CA LEU A 443 -5.92 -4.54 20.35
C LEU A 443 -4.91 -4.54 19.19
N MET A 444 -5.35 -4.72 17.93
CA MET A 444 -4.46 -4.70 16.75
C MET A 444 -3.79 -3.35 16.51
N VAL A 445 -4.39 -2.26 16.94
CA VAL A 445 -3.83 -0.90 16.76
C VAL A 445 -2.80 -0.59 17.86
N TYR A 446 -3.06 -1.01 19.10
CA TYR A 446 -2.27 -0.63 20.26
C TYR A 446 -1.30 -1.70 20.78
N LEU A 447 -1.46 -2.95 20.34
CA LEU A 447 -0.59 -4.07 20.69
C LEU A 447 0.01 -4.72 19.44
N GLN A 448 1.16 -5.36 19.64
CA GLN A 448 1.89 -6.13 18.65
C GLN A 448 1.85 -7.63 19.00
N PRO A 449 1.89 -8.52 18.00
CA PRO A 449 2.07 -9.94 18.23
C PRO A 449 3.46 -10.23 18.78
N THR A 450 3.57 -11.21 19.67
CA THR A 450 4.88 -11.81 19.99
C THR A 450 5.48 -12.41 18.72
N LYS A 451 6.80 -12.19 18.50
CA LYS A 451 7.55 -12.72 17.35
C LYS A 451 7.71 -14.25 17.46
N THR A 452 6.61 -14.97 17.36
CA THR A 452 6.52 -16.43 17.30
C THR A 452 5.94 -16.86 15.94
N ASP A 453 6.09 -18.14 15.60
CA ASP A 453 5.82 -18.72 14.28
C ASP A 453 4.50 -18.25 13.63
N PHE A 454 4.53 -17.97 12.32
CA PHE A 454 3.37 -17.52 11.53
C PHE A 454 2.26 -18.58 11.43
N MET A 455 2.57 -19.85 11.75
CA MET A 455 1.62 -20.96 11.73
C MET A 455 0.62 -21.00 12.90
N GLU A 456 0.80 -20.16 13.93
CA GLU A 456 -0.06 -20.16 15.13
C GLU A 456 -0.82 -18.85 15.32
N ILE A 457 -2.02 -18.96 15.93
CA ILE A 457 -2.80 -17.79 16.33
C ILE A 457 -2.20 -17.26 17.63
N THR A 458 -1.23 -16.36 17.51
CA THR A 458 -0.53 -15.77 18.65
C THR A 458 -1.35 -14.63 19.27
N PRO A 459 -1.45 -14.52 20.60
CA PRO A 459 -2.10 -13.38 21.24
C PRO A 459 -1.30 -12.09 21.02
N LEU A 460 -2.01 -10.97 20.89
CA LEU A 460 -1.41 -9.64 20.91
C LEU A 460 -1.07 -9.29 22.36
N SER A 461 0.20 -9.00 22.65
CA SER A 461 0.66 -8.88 24.05
C SER A 461 1.77 -7.85 24.28
N ILE A 462 2.40 -7.33 23.21
CA ILE A 462 3.46 -6.33 23.34
C ILE A 462 2.85 -4.94 23.08
N PRO A 463 2.82 -4.03 24.07
CA PRO A 463 2.33 -2.67 23.84
C PRO A 463 3.13 -1.93 22.76
N ALA A 464 2.45 -1.19 21.88
CA ALA A 464 3.10 -0.42 20.83
C ALA A 464 3.88 0.79 21.39
N ASN A 465 3.49 1.30 22.56
CA ASN A 465 4.25 2.27 23.33
C ASN A 465 4.74 1.62 24.64
N PRO A 466 6.04 1.69 24.98
CA PRO A 466 6.58 1.18 26.25
C PRO A 466 5.90 1.72 27.52
N ASP A 467 5.31 2.92 27.45
CA ASP A 467 4.66 3.57 28.59
C ASP A 467 3.28 2.98 28.91
N TRP A 468 2.70 2.21 27.99
CA TRP A 468 1.37 1.61 28.19
C TRP A 468 1.47 0.26 28.88
N ARG A 469 0.59 0.04 29.87
CA ARG A 469 0.43 -1.27 30.50
C ARG A 469 -0.56 -2.12 29.71
N LEU A 470 -0.26 -3.41 29.60
CA LEU A 470 -1.11 -4.36 28.88
C LEU A 470 -2.53 -4.44 29.48
N GLU A 471 -2.65 -4.43 30.81
CA GLU A 471 -3.93 -4.46 31.53
C GLU A 471 -4.80 -3.24 31.22
N ASP A 472 -4.21 -2.05 31.14
CA ASP A 472 -4.93 -0.82 30.82
C ASP A 472 -5.49 -0.87 29.39
N ILE A 473 -4.68 -1.31 28.43
CA ILE A 473 -5.11 -1.49 27.03
C ILE A 473 -6.21 -2.55 26.93
N ASP A 474 -6.13 -3.64 27.70
CA ASP A 474 -7.16 -4.68 27.69
C ASP A 474 -8.49 -4.16 28.26
N ASN A 475 -8.45 -3.40 29.37
CA ASN A 475 -9.61 -2.75 29.96
C ASN A 475 -10.23 -1.74 28.99
N LEU A 476 -9.43 -0.88 28.36
CA LEU A 476 -9.87 0.08 27.35
C LEU A 476 -10.48 -0.62 26.13
N SER A 477 -9.90 -1.74 25.68
CA SER A 477 -10.44 -2.52 24.57
C SER A 477 -11.84 -3.07 24.86
N THR A 478 -12.09 -3.45 26.12
CA THR A 478 -13.38 -3.95 26.58
C THR A 478 -14.40 -2.82 26.67
N ALA A 479 -14.01 -1.66 27.21
CA ALA A 479 -14.84 -0.46 27.27
C ALA A 479 -15.20 0.08 25.88
N PHE A 480 -14.23 0.10 24.95
CA PHE A 480 -14.47 0.44 23.56
C PHE A 480 -15.50 -0.52 22.93
N ALA A 481 -15.28 -1.83 23.08
CA ALA A 481 -16.15 -2.83 22.50
C ALA A 481 -17.58 -2.81 23.06
N SER A 482 -17.78 -2.44 24.33
CA SER A 482 -19.14 -2.33 24.90
C SER A 482 -19.96 -1.22 24.26
N GLU A 483 -19.31 -0.11 23.87
CA GLU A 483 -19.97 1.04 23.24
C GLU A 483 -20.24 0.82 21.74
N ILE A 484 -19.50 -0.07 21.07
CA ILE A 484 -19.71 -0.36 19.65
C ILE A 484 -20.93 -1.29 19.45
N PRO A 485 -21.97 -0.85 18.73
CA PRO A 485 -23.10 -1.71 18.38
C PRO A 485 -22.67 -2.78 17.38
N SER A 486 -23.11 -4.01 17.64
CA SER A 486 -22.77 -5.17 16.82
C SER A 486 -23.44 -5.10 15.46
N GLY A 487 -22.71 -5.43 14.40
CA GLY A 487 -23.26 -5.50 13.05
C GLY A 487 -23.33 -4.15 12.30
N ARG A 488 -22.91 -3.04 12.93
CA ARG A 488 -23.05 -1.69 12.36
C ARG A 488 -21.86 -1.25 11.50
N PHE A 489 -20.65 -1.50 11.98
CA PHE A 489 -19.43 -0.97 11.35
C PHE A 489 -18.65 -2.09 10.65
N THR A 490 -17.92 -1.74 9.61
CA THR A 490 -16.90 -2.59 8.99
C THR A 490 -15.59 -2.50 9.76
N ALA A 491 -14.72 -3.51 9.57
CA ALA A 491 -13.41 -3.50 10.22
C ALA A 491 -12.55 -2.30 9.79
N ALA A 492 -12.64 -1.91 8.51
CA ALA A 492 -11.93 -0.75 7.96
C ALA A 492 -12.38 0.58 8.58
N GLU A 493 -13.68 0.76 8.85
CA GLU A 493 -14.21 1.99 9.48
C GLU A 493 -13.69 2.15 10.91
N LEU A 494 -13.77 1.09 11.72
CA LEU A 494 -13.25 1.13 13.09
C LEU A 494 -11.74 1.30 13.12
N GLN A 495 -11.02 0.62 12.22
CA GLN A 495 -9.57 0.79 12.10
C GLN A 495 -9.22 2.23 11.73
N ARG A 496 -9.93 2.85 10.78
CA ARG A 496 -9.72 4.25 10.40
C ARG A 496 -9.94 5.20 11.58
N TYR A 497 -10.99 4.96 12.38
CA TYR A 497 -11.27 5.75 13.58
C TYR A 497 -10.11 5.64 14.59
N LEU A 498 -9.71 4.43 14.95
CA LEU A 498 -8.67 4.19 15.95
C LEU A 498 -7.30 4.74 15.52
N LEU A 499 -7.01 4.75 14.22
CA LEU A 499 -5.76 5.32 13.68
C LEU A 499 -5.66 6.85 13.89
N GLN A 500 -6.78 7.57 14.06
CA GLN A 500 -6.77 8.98 14.44
C GLN A 500 -6.22 9.18 15.86
N TYR A 501 -6.39 8.17 16.71
CA TYR A 501 -5.97 8.14 18.12
C TYR A 501 -4.82 7.16 18.35
N LYS A 502 -3.94 6.96 17.37
CA LYS A 502 -2.84 5.97 17.42
C LYS A 502 -1.88 6.11 18.61
N HIS A 503 -1.81 7.29 19.24
CA HIS A 503 -0.94 7.59 20.37
C HIS A 503 -1.70 7.79 21.70
N ASP A 504 -3.02 7.74 21.69
CA ASP A 504 -3.85 7.93 22.88
C ASP A 504 -5.06 6.97 22.86
N PRO A 505 -4.92 5.74 23.39
CA PRO A 505 -6.01 4.78 23.43
C PRO A 505 -7.17 5.24 24.32
N SER A 506 -6.90 6.04 25.36
CA SER A 506 -7.93 6.56 26.27
C SER A 506 -8.81 7.60 25.58
N ALA A 507 -8.24 8.49 24.77
CA ALA A 507 -9.00 9.42 23.94
C ALA A 507 -9.89 8.70 22.91
N ALA A 508 -9.43 7.58 22.35
CA ALA A 508 -10.24 6.77 21.44
C ALA A 508 -11.51 6.20 22.10
N VAL A 509 -11.42 5.80 23.37
CA VAL A 509 -12.60 5.33 24.12
C VAL A 509 -13.50 6.51 24.49
N ARG A 510 -12.94 7.61 25.00
CA ARG A 510 -13.71 8.81 25.37
C ARG A 510 -14.51 9.37 24.21
N ASN A 511 -13.95 9.39 23.01
CA ASN A 511 -14.56 9.97 21.83
C ASN A 511 -15.39 8.99 20.98
N VAL A 512 -15.61 7.74 21.44
CA VAL A 512 -16.27 6.70 20.64
C VAL A 512 -17.69 7.10 20.22
N LYS A 513 -18.40 7.85 21.07
CA LYS A 513 -19.76 8.33 20.79
C LYS A 513 -19.82 9.26 19.58
N ARG A 514 -18.75 9.99 19.26
CA ARG A 514 -18.69 10.78 18.02
C ARG A 514 -18.77 9.92 16.78
N LEU A 515 -18.09 8.77 16.79
CA LEU A 515 -18.19 7.80 15.71
C LEU A 515 -19.61 7.26 15.57
N LEU A 516 -20.33 7.07 16.68
CA LEU A 516 -21.70 6.56 16.67
C LEU A 516 -22.66 7.54 16.03
N PHE A 517 -22.59 8.82 16.39
CA PHE A 517 -23.52 9.84 15.90
C PHE A 517 -23.09 10.48 14.56
N GLY A 518 -21.81 10.41 14.19
CA GLY A 518 -21.29 11.06 12.98
C GLY A 518 -21.43 12.58 13.00
N LEU A 519 -21.50 13.17 14.21
CA LEU A 519 -21.74 14.59 14.43
C LEU A 519 -20.43 15.34 14.63
N GLU A 520 -20.16 16.25 13.70
CA GLU A 520 -19.17 17.32 13.80
C GLU A 520 -19.89 18.67 13.95
N CYS A 521 -19.16 19.72 14.31
CA CYS A 521 -19.77 21.03 14.57
C CYS A 521 -20.49 21.61 13.33
N ASP A 522 -19.99 21.30 12.14
CA ASP A 522 -20.51 21.80 10.85
C ASP A 522 -21.39 20.77 10.13
N THR A 523 -21.79 19.68 10.79
CA THR A 523 -22.66 18.66 10.18
C THR A 523 -24.03 19.25 9.86
N ASP A 524 -24.48 19.07 8.62
CA ASP A 524 -25.82 19.46 8.18
C ASP A 524 -26.88 18.56 8.85
N LEU A 525 -27.67 19.14 9.74
CA LEU A 525 -28.73 18.47 10.51
C LEU A 525 -29.99 18.23 9.68
N SER A 526 -30.15 18.88 8.52
CA SER A 526 -31.38 18.78 7.71
C SER A 526 -31.66 17.34 7.26
N ALA A 527 -30.61 16.57 6.96
CA ALA A 527 -30.71 15.16 6.57
C ALA A 527 -31.20 14.23 7.70
N PHE A 528 -31.14 14.69 8.96
CA PHE A 528 -31.50 13.90 10.14
C PHE A 528 -32.86 14.29 10.73
N ARG A 529 -33.51 15.36 10.25
CA ARG A 529 -34.79 15.82 10.81
C ARG A 529 -35.91 14.81 10.55
N VAL A 530 -36.70 14.52 11.58
CA VAL A 530 -37.90 13.67 11.46
C VAL A 530 -39.06 14.53 10.97
N THR A 531 -39.72 14.12 9.87
CA THR A 531 -40.85 14.84 9.27
C THR A 531 -42.05 15.06 10.20
N GLU A 532 -42.18 14.22 11.24
CA GLU A 532 -43.29 14.26 12.20
C GLU A 532 -42.98 15.10 13.45
N SER A 533 -41.74 15.54 13.65
CA SER A 533 -41.32 16.32 14.82
C SER A 533 -40.11 17.22 14.52
N SER A 534 -40.30 18.53 14.48
CA SER A 534 -39.25 19.50 14.12
C SER A 534 -38.07 19.57 15.11
N HIS A 535 -38.25 19.06 16.34
CA HIS A 535 -37.25 19.09 17.41
C HIS A 535 -36.48 17.78 17.61
N GLN A 536 -36.84 16.70 16.92
CA GLN A 536 -36.12 15.42 17.01
C GLN A 536 -35.33 15.15 15.72
N LEU A 537 -34.10 14.69 15.93
CA LEU A 537 -33.19 14.27 14.88
C LEU A 537 -33.04 12.76 15.00
N ARG A 538 -33.30 12.05 13.90
CA ARG A 538 -33.15 10.61 13.81
C ARG A 538 -31.75 10.29 13.32
N PHE A 539 -30.92 9.85 14.27
CA PHE A 539 -29.64 9.24 13.96
C PHE A 539 -29.84 7.74 13.86
N HIS A 540 -29.97 7.27 12.62
CA HIS A 540 -30.25 5.87 12.32
C HIS A 540 -31.56 5.40 12.95
N ASP A 541 -31.51 4.54 13.98
CA ASP A 541 -32.71 3.96 14.62
C ASP A 541 -33.17 4.73 15.87
N THR A 542 -32.41 5.75 16.30
CA THR A 542 -32.67 6.47 17.54
C THR A 542 -33.09 7.90 17.24
N ALA A 543 -34.26 8.30 17.76
CA ALA A 543 -34.72 9.69 17.72
C ALA A 543 -34.23 10.40 18.98
N CYS A 544 -33.41 11.43 18.81
CA CYS A 544 -32.88 12.21 19.92
C CYS A 544 -32.96 13.71 19.67
N CYS A 545 -32.97 14.49 20.75
CA CYS A 545 -32.81 15.93 20.72
C CYS A 545 -31.34 16.29 20.93
N ILE A 546 -30.83 17.28 20.19
CA ILE A 546 -29.45 17.76 20.38
C ILE A 546 -29.46 19.00 21.26
N ARG A 547 -28.54 19.04 22.23
CA ARG A 547 -28.20 20.23 23.02
C ARG A 547 -26.74 20.59 22.77
N VAL A 548 -26.46 21.85 22.47
CA VAL A 548 -25.09 22.37 22.33
C VAL A 548 -24.68 23.11 23.60
N SER A 549 -23.39 23.15 23.93
CA SER A 549 -22.89 23.95 25.06
C SER A 549 -21.52 24.56 24.77
N ALA A 550 -21.36 25.83 25.12
CA ALA A 550 -20.19 26.65 24.82
C ALA A 550 -19.29 26.85 26.04
N HIS A 551 -18.10 26.26 26.02
CA HIS A 551 -17.09 26.42 27.06
C HIS A 551 -16.12 27.53 26.62
N ILE A 552 -16.32 28.73 27.16
CA ILE A 552 -15.56 29.93 26.79
C ILE A 552 -14.47 30.18 27.83
N PHE A 553 -13.21 30.21 27.39
CA PHE A 553 -12.06 30.42 28.26
C PHE A 553 -11.41 31.79 28.05
N LEU A 554 -10.91 32.38 29.14
CA LEU A 554 -9.92 33.46 29.13
C LEU A 554 -8.52 32.87 29.21
N TRP A 555 -7.72 33.12 28.17
CA TRP A 555 -6.39 32.51 27.98
C TRP A 555 -5.25 33.41 28.46
N ASP A 556 -5.47 34.73 28.53
CA ASP A 556 -4.43 35.72 28.84
C ASP A 556 -4.13 35.85 30.35
N LEU A 557 -4.65 34.94 31.17
CA LEU A 557 -4.46 34.91 32.61
C LEU A 557 -3.49 33.77 33.01
N PRO A 558 -2.72 33.94 34.11
CA PRO A 558 -1.79 32.91 34.58
C PRO A 558 -2.48 31.60 34.95
N GLU A 559 -3.78 31.64 35.28
CA GLU A 559 -4.64 30.47 35.39
C GLU A 559 -5.82 30.65 34.41
N PRO A 560 -6.14 29.64 33.58
CA PRO A 560 -7.28 29.72 32.69
C PRO A 560 -8.57 29.84 33.51
N CYS A 561 -9.49 30.71 33.08
CA CYS A 561 -10.81 30.87 33.69
C CYS A 561 -11.89 30.58 32.67
N ILE A 562 -12.96 29.88 33.09
CA ILE A 562 -14.13 29.60 32.25
C ILE A 562 -15.29 30.54 32.59
N LEU A 563 -16.06 30.95 31.58
CA LEU A 563 -17.28 31.74 31.79
C LEU A 563 -18.42 30.85 32.27
N LEU A 564 -19.00 31.20 33.42
CA LEU A 564 -20.23 30.61 33.94
C LEU A 564 -21.31 31.69 34.03
N ILE A 565 -22.54 31.31 33.71
CA ILE A 565 -23.75 32.14 33.83
C ILE A 565 -24.69 31.53 34.87
N GLN A 566 -25.33 32.37 35.67
CA GLN A 566 -26.26 31.95 36.72
C GLN A 566 -27.70 32.10 36.25
N ARG A 567 -28.48 31.04 36.36
CA ARG A 567 -29.91 31.03 36.02
C ARG A 567 -30.71 31.99 36.89
N ALA A 568 -31.60 32.74 36.25
CA ALA A 568 -32.47 33.71 36.88
C ALA A 568 -33.49 33.06 37.82
N LEU A 569 -33.98 33.82 38.81
CA LEU A 569 -35.00 33.36 39.77
C LEU A 569 -36.32 32.91 39.12
N CYS A 570 -36.62 33.42 37.93
CA CYS A 570 -37.84 33.11 37.17
C CYS A 570 -37.74 31.87 36.28
N ASP A 571 -36.55 31.25 36.18
CA ASP A 571 -36.29 30.12 35.30
C ASP A 571 -36.32 28.78 36.06
N SER A 572 -36.35 27.66 35.33
CA SER A 572 -36.28 26.32 35.89
C SER A 572 -34.93 26.12 36.61
N LYS A 573 -34.95 25.69 37.88
CA LYS A 573 -33.75 25.53 38.73
C LYS A 573 -32.98 26.86 38.95
N PRO A 574 -33.60 27.83 39.64
CA PRO A 574 -33.00 29.13 39.87
C PRO A 574 -31.72 29.06 40.71
N GLY A 575 -30.76 29.94 40.42
CA GLY A 575 -29.51 30.08 41.18
C GLY A 575 -28.43 29.04 40.88
N PHE A 576 -28.69 28.07 39.98
CA PHE A 576 -27.66 27.17 39.47
C PHE A 576 -26.78 27.86 38.44
N TRP A 577 -25.52 27.43 38.36
CA TRP A 577 -24.52 27.92 37.42
C TRP A 577 -24.32 26.90 36.29
N GLU A 578 -24.27 27.39 35.06
CA GLU A 578 -23.97 26.60 33.87
C GLU A 578 -23.11 27.38 32.87
N VAL A 579 -22.64 26.69 31.83
CA VAL A 579 -22.06 27.32 30.64
C VAL A 579 -23.19 27.65 29.66
N PRO A 580 -23.00 28.61 28.74
CA PRO A 580 -24.02 28.93 27.76
C PRO A 580 -24.42 27.70 26.93
N ALA A 581 -25.72 27.36 26.89
CA ALA A 581 -26.17 26.07 26.34
C ALA A 581 -27.67 25.95 26.10
N GLY A 582 -28.05 25.69 24.84
CA GLY A 582 -29.43 25.40 24.47
C GLY A 582 -29.60 24.30 23.43
N SER A 583 -30.85 24.11 22.99
CA SER A 583 -31.24 23.00 22.10
C SER A 583 -31.15 23.43 20.65
N CYS A 584 -30.86 22.49 19.74
CA CYS A 584 -30.96 22.79 18.31
C CYS A 584 -32.42 22.99 17.90
N GLU A 585 -32.70 24.14 17.29
CA GLU A 585 -34.04 24.56 16.83
C GLU A 585 -34.23 24.32 15.34
N GLU A 586 -35.42 24.60 14.80
CA GLU A 586 -35.75 24.35 13.38
C GLU A 586 -34.95 25.22 12.41
N GLN A 587 -34.63 26.44 12.79
CA GLN A 587 -33.80 27.34 11.98
C GLN A 587 -32.33 26.94 11.90
N ASP A 588 -31.83 26.12 12.83
CA ASP A 588 -30.41 25.77 12.91
C ASP A 588 -30.10 24.68 11.86
N LYS A 589 -29.22 24.98 10.89
CA LYS A 589 -28.82 24.01 9.87
C LYS A 589 -27.71 23.10 10.39
N THR A 590 -26.85 23.63 11.25
CA THR A 590 -25.70 22.93 11.83
C THR A 590 -25.66 23.09 13.35
N PRO A 591 -24.94 22.22 14.09
CA PRO A 591 -24.67 22.44 15.51
C PRO A 591 -23.96 23.77 15.78
N ARG A 592 -23.12 24.26 14.85
CA ARG A 592 -22.50 25.59 14.92
C ARG A 592 -23.53 26.71 14.94
N ASP A 593 -24.55 26.65 14.09
CA ASP A 593 -25.59 27.70 14.03
C ASP A 593 -26.32 27.80 15.37
N ALA A 594 -26.69 26.65 15.95
CA ALA A 594 -27.27 26.60 17.28
C ALA A 594 -26.31 27.16 18.33
N LEU A 595 -25.03 26.79 18.28
CA LEU A 595 -24.02 27.26 19.23
C LEU A 595 -23.80 28.78 19.15
N GLU A 596 -23.74 29.35 17.95
CA GLU A 596 -23.61 30.80 17.74
C GLU A 596 -24.84 31.56 18.24
N ARG A 597 -26.05 31.03 17.98
CA ARG A 597 -27.30 31.59 18.48
C ARG A 597 -27.33 31.62 20.01
N GLU A 598 -27.09 30.49 20.66
CA GLU A 598 -27.12 30.39 22.13
C GLU A 598 -26.07 31.27 22.80
N VAL A 599 -24.84 31.30 22.27
CA VAL A 599 -23.79 32.19 22.79
C VAL A 599 -24.20 33.65 22.68
N ARG A 600 -24.76 34.06 21.55
CA ARG A 600 -25.20 35.45 21.31
C ARG A 600 -26.40 35.82 22.18
N GLU A 601 -27.38 34.93 22.31
CA GLU A 601 -28.61 35.17 23.06
C GLU A 601 -28.33 35.21 24.57
N GLU A 602 -27.53 34.28 25.10
CA GLU A 602 -27.31 34.17 26.54
C GLU A 602 -26.21 35.10 27.08
N THR A 603 -25.20 35.44 26.26
CA THR A 603 -24.02 36.22 26.71
C THR A 603 -23.77 37.51 25.93
N GLY A 604 -24.38 37.70 24.76
CA GLY A 604 -24.11 38.83 23.87
C GLY A 604 -22.78 38.75 23.10
N LEU A 605 -22.00 37.68 23.28
CA LEU A 605 -20.71 37.47 22.61
C LEU A 605 -20.88 36.89 21.20
N GLN A 606 -19.89 37.10 20.34
CA GLN A 606 -19.88 36.51 19.00
C GLN A 606 -18.87 35.36 18.89
N LEU A 607 -19.34 34.18 18.49
CA LEU A 607 -18.48 33.03 18.22
C LEU A 607 -17.49 33.35 17.08
N SER A 608 -16.18 33.24 17.34
CA SER A 608 -15.14 33.44 16.33
C SER A 608 -14.72 32.12 15.70
N ARG A 609 -14.43 31.12 16.53
CA ARG A 609 -13.97 29.78 16.10
C ARG A 609 -14.31 28.73 17.14
N VAL A 610 -14.44 27.48 16.68
CA VAL A 610 -14.50 26.30 17.55
C VAL A 610 -13.07 25.81 17.72
N ILE A 611 -12.60 25.81 18.98
CA ILE A 611 -11.21 25.45 19.32
C ILE A 611 -11.10 23.94 19.43
N ASP A 612 -12.03 23.33 20.17
CA ASP A 612 -12.07 21.89 20.38
C ASP A 612 -13.50 21.43 20.65
N ALA A 613 -13.75 20.15 20.51
CA ALA A 613 -14.99 19.52 20.95
C ALA A 613 -14.68 18.63 22.15
N LEU A 614 -15.60 18.55 23.11
CA LEU A 614 -15.51 17.65 24.27
C LEU A 614 -16.37 16.38 24.05
N PRO A 615 -16.18 15.30 24.82
CA PRO A 615 -16.91 14.05 24.61
C PRO A 615 -18.42 14.22 24.59
N ILE A 616 -19.09 13.51 23.67
CA ILE A 616 -20.55 13.57 23.53
C ILE A 616 -21.21 13.00 24.78
N GLN A 617 -22.19 13.74 25.31
CA GLN A 617 -23.00 13.32 26.46
C GLN A 617 -24.34 12.77 26.00
N THR A 618 -24.86 11.76 26.70
CA THR A 618 -26.15 11.15 26.37
C THR A 618 -26.96 10.95 27.64
N TRP A 619 -28.21 11.41 27.66
CA TRP A 619 -29.11 11.22 28.81
C TRP A 619 -30.57 11.10 28.35
N THR A 620 -31.40 10.52 29.19
CA THR A 620 -32.85 10.44 28.96
C THR A 620 -33.57 11.47 29.81
N ARG A 621 -34.50 12.23 29.23
CA ARG A 621 -35.36 13.16 29.96
C ARG A 621 -36.82 12.86 29.64
N SER A 622 -37.63 12.66 30.69
CA SER A 622 -39.08 12.60 30.51
C SER A 622 -39.65 14.01 30.47
N LYS A 623 -40.41 14.31 29.42
CA LYS A 623 -41.19 15.55 29.28
C LYS A 623 -42.59 15.14 28.84
N GLU A 624 -43.61 15.63 29.53
CA GLU A 624 -45.03 15.40 29.17
C GLU A 624 -45.46 13.92 29.10
N GLY A 625 -44.77 13.01 29.82
CA GLY A 625 -45.09 11.58 29.86
C GLY A 625 -44.38 10.74 28.79
N GLU A 626 -43.69 11.37 27.85
CA GLU A 626 -42.81 10.70 26.88
C GLU A 626 -41.35 10.76 27.35
N GLN A 627 -40.57 9.72 27.05
CA GLN A 627 -39.12 9.70 27.28
C GLN A 627 -38.42 10.13 26.00
N HIS A 628 -37.65 11.22 26.08
CA HIS A 628 -36.78 11.67 24.99
C HIS A 628 -35.32 11.37 25.32
N GLU A 629 -34.59 10.83 24.35
CA GLU A 629 -33.13 10.76 24.41
C GLU A 629 -32.52 12.09 23.98
N TRP A 630 -31.48 12.51 24.70
CA TRP A 630 -30.76 13.75 24.46
C TRP A 630 -29.30 13.47 24.21
N VAL A 631 -28.74 14.19 23.24
CA VAL A 631 -27.33 14.17 22.87
C VAL A 631 -26.74 15.56 23.10
N GLY A 632 -25.81 15.66 24.03
CA GLY A 632 -25.08 16.88 24.35
C GLY A 632 -23.80 16.98 23.54
N LEU A 633 -23.61 18.10 22.85
CA LEU A 633 -22.42 18.46 22.08
C LEU A 633 -21.70 19.63 22.77
N PRO A 634 -20.79 19.34 23.71
CA PRO A 634 -19.97 20.36 24.35
C PRO A 634 -18.79 20.77 23.47
N TYR A 635 -18.61 22.08 23.30
CA TYR A 635 -17.54 22.68 22.50
C TYR A 635 -16.74 23.69 23.32
N ILE A 636 -15.42 23.70 23.15
CA ILE A 636 -14.56 24.80 23.57
C ILE A 636 -14.49 25.80 22.42
N ILE A 637 -14.82 27.06 22.67
CA ILE A 637 -14.92 28.08 21.62
C ILE A 637 -14.08 29.33 21.93
N GLY A 638 -13.66 30.00 20.87
CA GLY A 638 -13.17 31.37 20.89
C GLY A 638 -14.30 32.35 20.56
N VAL A 639 -14.23 33.55 21.11
CA VAL A 639 -15.17 34.65 20.84
C VAL A 639 -14.40 35.90 20.42
N SER A 640 -14.95 36.64 19.48
CA SER A 640 -14.27 37.75 18.78
C SER A 640 -13.85 38.88 19.74
N GLU A 641 -14.63 39.13 20.78
CA GLU A 641 -14.41 40.19 21.76
C GLU A 641 -13.25 39.87 22.73
N LEU A 642 -12.79 38.62 22.78
CA LEU A 642 -11.67 38.15 23.60
C LEU A 642 -10.40 37.89 22.79
N GLU A 643 -10.44 38.03 21.46
CA GLU A 643 -9.25 37.91 20.62
C GLU A 643 -8.49 39.25 20.59
N PRO A 644 -7.18 39.27 20.91
CA PRO A 644 -6.39 40.50 20.78
C PRO A 644 -6.41 40.92 19.31
N SER A 645 -6.94 42.11 19.03
CA SER A 645 -7.05 42.65 17.69
C SER A 645 -5.70 42.58 16.97
N ILE A 646 -5.60 41.68 15.99
CA ILE A 646 -4.52 41.68 15.02
C ILE A 646 -4.78 42.86 14.08
N SER A 647 -4.49 44.06 14.55
CA SER A 647 -4.36 45.25 13.72
C SER A 647 -3.09 45.98 14.16
N HIS A 648 -1.97 45.58 13.57
CA HIS A 648 -0.86 46.49 13.35
C HIS A 648 -1.36 47.62 12.44
N GLU A 649 -1.83 48.72 13.03
CA GLU A 649 -1.73 50.10 12.52
C GLU A 649 -2.57 51.04 13.38
N ASN A 650 -1.95 51.58 14.44
CA ASN A 650 -2.04 52.99 14.89
C ASN A 650 -1.55 53.10 16.33
N ARG A 651 -0.23 53.17 16.51
CA ARG A 651 0.35 53.83 17.69
C ARG A 651 0.34 55.34 17.45
N GLN A 652 -0.78 55.98 17.75
CA GLN A 652 -0.77 57.35 18.28
C GLN A 652 -1.81 57.49 19.39
N GLY A 653 -1.28 57.67 20.61
CA GLY A 653 -1.88 58.45 21.69
C GLY A 653 -3.33 58.15 22.06
N GLY A 654 -3.55 57.13 22.88
CA GLY A 654 -4.80 56.99 23.63
C GLY A 654 -4.60 56.09 24.84
N SER A 655 -4.69 56.64 26.04
CA SER A 655 -4.79 55.88 27.29
C SER A 655 -6.12 55.11 27.30
N GLY A 656 -6.13 53.92 26.69
CA GLY A 656 -7.25 53.00 26.76
C GLY A 656 -7.41 52.48 28.18
N ARG A 657 -8.55 52.74 28.81
CA ARG A 657 -8.93 52.09 30.08
C ARG A 657 -8.93 50.56 29.87
N PRO A 658 -8.52 49.75 30.86
CA PRO A 658 -8.71 48.31 30.78
C PRO A 658 -10.20 48.01 30.61
N LEU A 659 -10.55 47.25 29.57
CA LEU A 659 -11.91 46.78 29.32
C LEU A 659 -12.41 46.09 30.59
N LYS A 660 -13.46 46.63 31.22
CA LYS A 660 -14.15 45.91 32.30
C LYS A 660 -15.03 44.88 31.63
N TRP A 661 -14.84 43.60 31.92
CA TRP A 661 -15.61 42.49 31.34
C TRP A 661 -17.14 42.64 31.51
N LYS A 662 -17.56 43.41 32.53
CA LYS A 662 -18.96 43.81 32.76
C LYS A 662 -19.58 44.64 31.63
N ASP A 663 -18.76 45.24 30.77
CA ASP A 663 -19.22 46.07 29.65
C ASP A 663 -19.34 45.25 28.34
N VAL A 664 -18.81 44.02 28.31
CA VAL A 664 -18.78 43.14 27.12
C VAL A 664 -19.85 42.06 27.19
N ILE A 665 -20.07 41.46 28.37
CA ILE A 665 -21.06 40.41 28.55
C ILE A 665 -22.44 41.03 28.80
N GLN A 666 -23.39 40.72 27.93
CA GLN A 666 -24.79 41.16 28.02
C GLN A 666 -25.69 39.93 28.22
N LEU A 667 -26.01 39.63 29.47
CA LEU A 667 -26.87 38.50 29.81
C LEU A 667 -28.31 38.73 29.38
N ASN A 668 -28.99 37.68 28.90
CA ASN A 668 -30.44 37.69 28.74
C ASN A 668 -31.13 37.72 30.12
N PRO A 669 -31.75 38.85 30.53
CA PRO A 669 -32.30 38.99 31.88
C PRO A 669 -33.52 38.11 32.15
N LYS A 670 -34.09 37.48 31.12
CA LYS A 670 -35.22 36.54 31.27
C LYS A 670 -34.76 35.16 31.75
N GLU A 671 -33.52 34.79 31.45
CA GLU A 671 -32.97 33.44 31.68
C GLU A 671 -31.81 33.45 32.67
N HIS A 672 -31.03 34.53 32.69
CA HIS A 672 -29.80 34.64 33.46
C HIS A 672 -29.76 35.94 34.28
N GLN A 673 -29.18 35.87 35.48
CA GLN A 673 -29.15 37.00 36.42
C GLN A 673 -27.74 37.47 36.80
N ASP A 674 -26.72 36.63 36.64
CA ASP A 674 -25.34 36.94 36.99
C ASP A 674 -24.35 36.10 36.17
N PHE A 675 -23.07 36.50 36.14
CA PHE A 675 -21.99 35.75 35.50
C PHE A 675 -20.70 35.78 36.33
N ALA A 676 -19.85 34.77 36.13
CA ALA A 676 -18.57 34.66 36.80
C ALA A 676 -17.52 34.01 35.91
N TRP A 677 -16.28 34.48 36.03
CA TRP A 677 -15.11 33.78 35.50
C TRP A 677 -14.56 32.88 36.60
N ALA A 678 -14.72 31.57 36.44
CA ALA A 678 -14.38 30.57 37.44
C ALA A 678 -13.05 29.89 37.09
N THR A 679 -12.19 29.67 38.09
CA THR A 679 -10.98 28.85 37.93
C THR A 679 -11.29 27.37 38.15
N GLU A 680 -10.39 26.48 37.69
CA GLU A 680 -10.54 25.04 37.89
C GLU A 680 -10.67 24.67 39.37
N ASP A 681 -9.86 25.30 40.23
CA ASP A 681 -9.86 25.09 41.68
C ASP A 681 -11.19 25.49 42.33
N GLU A 682 -11.80 26.58 41.88
CA GLU A 682 -13.09 27.04 42.39
C GLU A 682 -14.23 26.09 42.00
N VAL A 683 -14.20 25.55 40.78
CA VAL A 683 -15.15 24.53 40.32
C VAL A 683 -14.94 23.22 41.09
N ARG A 684 -13.70 22.78 41.32
CA ARG A 684 -13.40 21.57 42.11
C ARG A 684 -13.92 21.67 43.54
N ARG A 685 -13.78 22.85 44.18
CA ARG A 685 -14.22 23.12 45.57
C ARG A 685 -15.72 23.44 45.71
N ASP A 686 -16.52 23.23 44.66
CA ASP A 686 -17.98 23.44 44.68
C ASP A 686 -18.41 24.87 45.07
N LYS A 687 -17.60 25.88 44.72
CA LYS A 687 -17.95 27.30 44.93
C LYS A 687 -19.22 27.69 44.16
N TYR A 688 -19.45 27.05 43.01
CA TYR A 688 -20.59 27.28 42.13
C TYR A 688 -21.54 26.08 42.16
N LYS A 689 -22.82 26.33 42.46
CA LYS A 689 -23.85 25.28 42.50
C LYS A 689 -24.24 24.85 41.09
N MET A 690 -23.75 23.71 40.62
CA MET A 690 -24.00 23.18 39.27
C MET A 690 -25.02 22.03 39.29
N PHE A 691 -25.70 21.81 38.15
CA PHE A 691 -26.70 20.75 38.00
C PHE A 691 -26.17 19.58 37.17
N GLY A 692 -26.44 18.34 37.60
CA GLY A 692 -26.08 17.13 36.86
C GLY A 692 -24.58 17.02 36.60
N ASN A 693 -24.22 16.58 35.39
CA ASN A 693 -22.83 16.32 35.01
C ASN A 693 -22.09 17.57 34.50
N HIS A 694 -22.68 18.78 34.60
CA HIS A 694 -22.05 20.02 34.11
C HIS A 694 -20.66 20.24 34.74
N LYS A 695 -20.50 19.92 36.04
CA LYS A 695 -19.20 20.01 36.73
C LYS A 695 -18.14 19.13 36.06
N GLU A 696 -18.49 17.89 35.71
CA GLU A 696 -17.58 16.93 35.10
C GLU A 696 -17.17 17.39 33.69
N THR A 697 -18.12 17.88 32.88
CA THR A 697 -17.83 18.44 31.54
C THR A 697 -16.88 19.62 31.61
N ILE A 698 -17.09 20.52 32.58
CA ILE A 698 -16.26 21.72 32.75
C ILE A 698 -14.85 21.34 33.18
N LEU A 699 -14.70 20.40 34.11
CA LEU A 699 -13.38 19.90 34.52
C LEU A 699 -12.66 19.19 33.37
N GLU A 700 -13.39 18.46 32.51
CA GLU A 700 -12.82 17.89 31.29
C GLU A 700 -12.41 18.98 30.28
N ALA A 701 -13.17 20.07 30.20
CA ALA A 701 -12.79 21.24 29.41
C ALA A 701 -11.45 21.83 29.90
N PHE A 702 -11.29 22.02 31.22
CA PHE A 702 -10.03 22.47 31.82
C PHE A 702 -8.87 21.53 31.48
N ALA A 703 -9.06 20.21 31.64
CA ALA A 703 -8.04 19.22 31.33
C ALA A 703 -7.61 19.27 29.84
N THR A 704 -8.56 19.43 28.93
CA THR A 704 -8.33 19.54 27.49
C THR A 704 -7.54 20.81 27.15
N VAL A 705 -7.92 21.94 27.77
CA VAL A 705 -7.21 23.22 27.66
C VAL A 705 -5.77 23.11 28.16
N THR A 706 -5.54 22.50 29.33
CA THR A 706 -4.19 22.33 29.88
C THR A 706 -3.31 21.42 29.01
N GLN A 707 -3.88 20.35 28.43
CA GLN A 707 -3.16 19.49 27.49
C GLN A 707 -2.76 20.22 26.21
N ASN A 708 -3.64 21.06 25.65
CA ASN A 708 -3.35 21.83 24.45
C ASN A 708 -2.36 22.99 24.67
N CYS A 709 -2.25 23.52 25.90
CA CYS A 709 -1.28 24.57 26.26
C CYS A 709 0.10 24.04 26.69
N SER A 710 0.26 22.73 26.89
CA SER A 710 1.53 22.09 27.29
C SER A 710 2.32 21.50 26.11
N VAL A 711 1.81 21.66 24.89
CA VAL A 711 2.47 21.38 23.60
C VAL A 711 2.86 22.70 22.95
#